data_AF-A0AAD7VD26-F1
#
_entry.id   AF-A0AAD7VD26-F1
#
_cell.length_a   1.000
_cell.length_b   1.000
_cell.length_c   1.000
_cell.angle_alpha   90.00
_cell.angle_beta   90.00
_cell.angle_gamma   90.00
#
_symmetry.space_group_name_H-M   'P 1'
#
loop_
_entity.id
_entity.type
_entity.pdbx_description
1 polymer ?
#
loop_
_entity_poly.entity_id
_entity_poly.type
_entity_poly.pdbx_seq_one_letter_code
_entity_poly.pdbx_strand_id
1 'polypeptide(L)'
;MVYTLSGIRFPLVPSVYKSSQSSFNGDHRSTSLTLLLKKDAFSRKIFAGSISHDSDSSSSVVSASDKVLFPGGQGDGSTFLTDQLETSQLTSEDPQEPSSVRNLAIEDDNKLKETETYEAISAHTEVEDGQESVPSLPVGVIDKAQSEVASISADGELHMETDIVRPKYVSPPGTGQRIYEIDSLLRGHRGHLEYRYGEYKRLRAEIDKYEGGLEMFSRGYEKFGFTRSASGITYREWAPGAKSAALIGDFNNWNPNADTMTRNEFGVWEIFLPNNVDGSPPIPHGSRLKIRMDTPSGIKDSIPAWIKFSVQAPGEIPYNGIYYDPPEEEKHVFKHPQPKRPNSLRIYEAHVGMSSTEPLINTYASFRDDVLPRIKRLGYNAVQIMAIQEHSYYASFGYHVTNFFAPSSRCGTPDDLKSLIDRAHELGLLVLMDIVHSHSSNNTLDGLNMFDGTDGHYFHSGSRGYHWMWDSRLFNYGSWEVLRFLLSNARWWLEEYKFDGFRFDGVTSMMYTHHGLQVAFTGNYNEYFGLATDVDAVVYLMLVNDVIHGLFPEAVSIGEDVSGMPTFCIPTQDGGVGFDYRLHMAIADKWIELLKKKDEDWKMGDIIHTLTNRRWSEKCVAYAESHDQALVGDKTIAFWLMDKDMYNFMALDRPSTPLIDRGIALHKMIRLITMGLGGEGYLNFMGNEFGHPEWIDFPRGDQHLPNGKVVPGNNNSFDKCRRRFDLGDAEYLRYHGMQEFDQAMQHLEETYGFMTSEHQYISRKDEGDKIIVFERGNLVFVFNFHWTNSYSDYRVGCLKTGKYKIVLDSDEPLFGGFNRLDHTAEYFSFEEWYDNRPSSFLVYAPCRTAVVYALVENEVKPVKG
;
A
#
# COMPACT_ATOMS: atom_id res chain seq x y z
N MET A 1 -6.56 2.31 7.00
CA MET A 1 -7.85 2.69 7.64
C MET A 1 -8.84 3.44 6.71
N VAL A 2 -9.71 2.71 6.00
CA VAL A 2 -10.95 3.24 5.38
C VAL A 2 -12.08 2.23 5.59
N TYR A 3 -13.13 2.57 6.36
CA TYR A 3 -14.25 1.65 6.60
C TYR A 3 -15.41 1.86 5.61
N THR A 4 -15.64 0.89 4.73
CA THR A 4 -16.81 0.85 3.84
C THR A 4 -18.07 0.39 4.58
N LEU A 5 -18.94 1.33 4.97
CA LEU A 5 -20.20 1.04 5.68
C LEU A 5 -21.24 0.39 4.76
N SER A 6 -21.34 -0.94 4.83
CA SER A 6 -22.26 -1.73 4.01
C SER A 6 -23.70 -1.77 4.54
N GLY A 7 -24.60 -1.05 3.87
CA GLY A 7 -26.01 -1.44 3.73
C GLY A 7 -26.99 -1.14 4.87
N ILE A 8 -27.60 0.06 4.85
CA ILE A 8 -28.88 0.30 5.54
C ILE A 8 -30.03 -0.19 4.65
N ARG A 9 -30.73 -1.26 5.06
CA ARG A 9 -32.04 -1.63 4.47
C ARG A 9 -33.16 -0.87 5.17
N PHE A 10 -34.01 -0.20 4.41
CA PHE A 10 -35.25 0.38 4.93
C PHE A 10 -36.22 -0.73 5.42
N PRO A 11 -36.84 -0.58 6.60
CA PRO A 11 -37.84 -1.53 7.08
C PRO A 11 -39.17 -1.35 6.32
N LEU A 12 -39.72 -2.46 5.82
CA LEU A 12 -41.10 -2.49 5.32
C LEU A 12 -42.09 -2.30 6.48
N VAL A 13 -43.09 -1.45 6.27
CA VAL A 13 -44.13 -1.12 7.27
C VAL A 13 -45.16 -2.26 7.38
N PRO A 14 -45.38 -2.86 8.56
CA PRO A 14 -46.50 -3.77 8.79
C PRO A 14 -47.82 -2.98 8.96
N SER A 15 -48.90 -3.45 8.33
CA SER A 15 -50.22 -2.82 8.44
C SER A 15 -50.86 -2.99 9.82
N VAL A 16 -51.38 -1.92 10.40
CA VAL A 16 -52.12 -1.95 11.68
C VAL A 16 -53.52 -2.52 11.50
N TYR A 17 -53.87 -3.56 12.28
CA TYR A 17 -55.25 -3.91 12.64
C TYR A 17 -55.35 -4.17 14.16
N LYS A 18 -56.56 -4.00 14.72
CA LYS A 18 -56.82 -3.86 16.18
C LYS A 18 -57.57 -5.05 16.80
N SER A 19 -57.64 -5.03 18.14
CA SER A 19 -58.51 -5.81 19.07
C SER A 19 -58.07 -7.26 19.37
N SER A 20 -58.30 -7.84 20.56
CA SER A 20 -58.99 -7.37 21.80
C SER A 20 -58.41 -8.04 23.08
N GLN A 21 -58.99 -7.74 24.27
CA GLN A 21 -58.43 -7.98 25.61
C GLN A 21 -58.80 -9.34 26.28
N SER A 22 -58.23 -9.57 27.49
CA SER A 22 -58.65 -10.46 28.61
C SER A 22 -58.14 -11.92 28.62
N SER A 23 -57.80 -12.56 29.76
CA SER A 23 -57.56 -12.09 31.17
C SER A 23 -56.92 -13.16 32.11
N PHE A 24 -56.49 -12.69 33.31
CA PHE A 24 -56.35 -13.38 34.63
C PHE A 24 -55.07 -14.14 35.11
N ASN A 25 -54.71 -13.86 36.40
CA ASN A 25 -53.90 -14.57 37.41
C ASN A 25 -52.38 -14.83 37.19
N GLY A 26 -51.50 -14.76 38.22
CA GLY A 26 -51.70 -14.34 39.63
C GLY A 26 -50.49 -14.52 40.59
N ASP A 27 -50.59 -13.91 41.78
CA ASP A 27 -49.83 -14.10 43.05
C ASP A 27 -48.41 -13.52 43.33
N HIS A 28 -48.09 -13.40 44.65
CA HIS A 28 -47.17 -12.43 45.29
C HIS A 28 -46.70 -12.85 46.73
N ARG A 29 -45.53 -12.37 47.21
CA ARG A 29 -45.05 -12.06 48.62
C ARG A 29 -43.50 -12.16 48.70
N SER A 30 -42.66 -11.32 49.36
CA SER A 30 -42.66 -10.50 50.62
C SER A 30 -42.30 -11.31 51.90
N THR A 31 -41.64 -10.85 53.00
CA THR A 31 -41.22 -9.52 53.60
C THR A 31 -40.35 -9.83 54.88
N SER A 32 -39.51 -9.01 55.57
CA SER A 32 -38.87 -7.68 55.36
C SER A 32 -38.02 -7.18 56.59
N LEU A 33 -36.74 -6.77 56.43
CA LEU A 33 -35.86 -5.98 57.37
C LEU A 33 -35.49 -6.67 58.75
N THR A 34 -34.60 -6.22 59.68
CA THR A 34 -34.12 -4.86 60.10
C THR A 34 -32.78 -4.79 60.93
N LEU A 35 -31.87 -3.86 60.57
CA LEU A 35 -30.90 -2.93 61.27
C LEU A 35 -30.27 -3.08 62.72
N LEU A 36 -29.16 -2.30 62.92
CA LEU A 36 -28.45 -1.77 64.15
C LEU A 36 -27.20 -2.56 64.66
N LEU A 37 -25.94 -2.04 64.76
CA LEU A 37 -25.27 -0.87 65.44
C LEU A 37 -24.91 -1.13 66.94
N LYS A 38 -23.74 -0.74 67.55
CA LYS A 38 -22.96 0.54 67.52
C LYS A 38 -21.62 0.49 68.36
N LYS A 39 -20.55 1.26 68.00
CA LYS A 39 -19.50 1.93 68.86
C LYS A 39 -18.57 1.09 69.81
N ASP A 40 -17.41 1.48 70.40
CA ASP A 40 -16.41 2.61 70.46
C ASP A 40 -15.13 2.06 71.23
N ALA A 41 -13.94 2.67 71.46
CA ALA A 41 -13.02 3.66 70.82
C ALA A 41 -11.69 3.86 71.68
N PHE A 42 -10.60 4.46 71.12
CA PHE A 42 -9.34 4.95 71.80
C PHE A 42 -8.31 3.91 72.39
N SER A 43 -6.96 4.12 72.53
CA SER A 43 -6.00 5.23 72.26
C SER A 43 -4.48 4.82 72.21
N ARG A 44 -3.64 5.62 71.49
CA ARG A 44 -2.15 5.90 71.64
C ARG A 44 -1.01 4.87 71.36
N LYS A 45 -0.17 5.23 70.34
CA LYS A 45 1.34 5.26 70.20
C LYS A 45 2.20 4.11 70.79
N ILE A 46 3.27 3.60 70.13
CA ILE A 46 4.49 4.28 69.61
C ILE A 46 5.06 3.56 68.33
N PHE A 47 5.93 4.24 67.56
CA PHE A 47 6.59 3.76 66.32
C PHE A 47 7.66 2.67 66.50
N ALA A 48 7.65 1.69 65.59
CA ALA A 48 8.82 1.17 64.86
C ALA A 48 8.29 0.56 63.54
N GLY A 49 8.86 0.92 62.38
CA GLY A 49 8.26 0.60 61.08
C GLY A 49 9.03 -0.42 60.25
N SER A 50 8.36 -1.48 59.78
CA SER A 50 8.91 -2.41 58.79
C SER A 50 7.81 -3.15 57.99
N ILE A 51 7.80 -2.93 56.67
CA ILE A 51 7.26 -3.83 55.62
C ILE A 51 5.72 -3.97 55.54
N SER A 52 5.26 -4.27 54.31
CA SER A 52 3.91 -4.65 53.84
C SER A 52 2.86 -3.54 53.69
N HIS A 53 2.19 -3.57 52.53
CA HIS A 53 0.76 -3.36 52.42
C HIS A 53 0.23 -3.96 51.12
N ASP A 54 -0.80 -4.81 51.22
CA ASP A 54 -1.68 -5.14 50.09
C ASP A 54 -2.63 -3.97 49.79
N SER A 55 -3.19 -3.97 48.58
CA SER A 55 -4.50 -3.36 48.31
C SER A 55 -5.22 -4.06 47.16
N ASP A 56 -6.39 -4.64 47.43
CA ASP A 56 -7.31 -5.13 46.41
C ASP A 56 -7.78 -4.01 45.46
N SER A 57 -8.04 -4.35 44.20
CA SER A 57 -9.07 -3.68 43.41
C SER A 57 -9.74 -4.68 42.46
N SER A 58 -11.07 -4.75 42.48
CA SER A 58 -11.84 -5.75 41.73
C SER A 58 -12.02 -5.35 40.25
N SER A 59 -11.60 -6.24 39.33
CA SER A 59 -11.72 -6.02 37.89
C SER A 59 -13.15 -6.22 37.38
N SER A 60 -13.93 -5.14 37.30
CA SER A 60 -15.24 -5.14 36.62
C SER A 60 -15.07 -5.13 35.10
N VAL A 61 -15.11 -6.30 34.47
CA VAL A 61 -15.10 -6.41 33.00
C VAL A 61 -16.46 -5.94 32.45
N VAL A 62 -16.46 -4.82 31.72
CA VAL A 62 -17.62 -4.32 30.99
C VAL A 62 -17.48 -4.70 29.52
N SER A 63 -18.48 -5.38 28.97
CA SER A 63 -18.51 -5.72 27.55
C SER A 63 -18.72 -4.47 26.69
N ALA A 64 -17.81 -4.23 25.75
CA ALA A 64 -17.97 -3.19 24.75
C ALA A 64 -19.14 -3.55 23.81
N SER A 65 -20.16 -2.71 23.77
CA SER A 65 -21.31 -2.82 22.84
C SER A 65 -21.03 -2.06 21.55
N ASP A 66 -21.74 -2.42 20.48
CA ASP A 66 -21.51 -1.92 19.12
C ASP A 66 -21.67 -0.40 18.94
N LYS A 67 -21.09 0.07 17.82
CA LYS A 67 -21.29 1.37 17.13
C LYS A 67 -20.49 2.55 17.68
N VAL A 68 -19.41 2.85 16.96
CA VAL A 68 -18.82 4.19 16.91
C VAL A 68 -19.69 5.07 16.00
N LEU A 69 -20.07 6.26 16.48
CA LEU A 69 -20.77 7.30 15.73
C LEU A 69 -20.06 8.63 15.95
N PHE A 70 -19.54 9.25 14.88
CA PHE A 70 -18.94 10.59 14.90
C PHE A 70 -19.38 11.40 13.66
N PRO A 71 -19.37 12.75 13.74
CA PRO A 71 -20.52 13.50 13.25
C PRO A 71 -20.25 14.41 12.05
N GLY A 72 -21.32 14.79 11.35
CA GLY A 72 -21.32 15.95 10.45
C GLY A 72 -21.34 17.27 11.23
N GLY A 73 -20.81 18.34 10.64
CA GLY A 73 -20.73 19.65 11.27
C GLY A 73 -21.88 20.59 10.91
N GLN A 74 -22.44 21.26 11.93
CA GLN A 74 -22.97 22.61 11.82
C GLN A 74 -22.27 23.46 12.88
N GLY A 75 -21.86 24.68 12.51
CA GLY A 75 -21.13 25.58 13.40
C GLY A 75 -22.01 26.74 13.84
N ASP A 76 -22.21 26.89 15.15
CA ASP A 76 -22.88 28.05 15.75
C ASP A 76 -21.86 29.03 16.34
N GLY A 77 -21.74 30.20 15.72
CA GLY A 77 -21.17 31.40 16.34
C GLY A 77 -22.31 32.27 16.85
N SER A 78 -22.32 32.63 18.15
CA SER A 78 -23.45 33.34 18.76
C SER A 78 -23.02 34.41 19.78
N THR A 79 -24.00 35.18 20.25
CA THR A 79 -23.94 36.25 21.29
C THR A 79 -23.44 37.64 20.83
N PHE A 80 -24.01 38.79 21.23
CA PHE A 80 -25.14 39.08 22.14
C PHE A 80 -26.02 40.29 21.71
N LEU A 81 -27.34 40.15 21.93
CA LEU A 81 -28.35 41.13 22.42
C LEU A 81 -28.33 42.62 21.98
N THR A 82 -29.48 43.11 21.49
CA THR A 82 -30.47 43.84 22.33
C THR A 82 -31.84 43.97 21.64
N ASP A 83 -32.92 44.21 22.41
CA ASP A 83 -34.33 44.10 21.99
C ASP A 83 -35.04 45.43 21.63
N GLN A 84 -36.13 45.34 20.83
CA GLN A 84 -37.51 45.86 21.08
C GLN A 84 -38.25 46.55 19.90
N LEU A 85 -39.60 46.49 19.99
CA LEU A 85 -40.66 47.29 19.34
C LEU A 85 -41.18 46.95 17.92
N GLU A 86 -42.20 46.09 17.91
CA GLU A 86 -43.58 46.33 17.42
C GLU A 86 -43.87 46.99 16.04
N THR A 87 -44.44 46.18 15.13
CA THR A 87 -45.58 46.44 14.20
C THR A 87 -45.63 47.75 13.35
N SER A 88 -45.94 47.70 12.05
CA SER A 88 -47.27 47.31 11.54
C SER A 88 -47.41 47.49 10.01
N GLN A 89 -48.54 46.99 9.45
CA GLN A 89 -49.12 47.32 8.11
C GLN A 89 -48.41 46.79 6.83
N LEU A 90 -49.09 46.52 5.70
CA LEU A 90 -50.42 45.93 5.39
C LEU A 90 -50.52 45.71 3.85
N THR A 91 -51.45 44.84 3.38
CA THR A 91 -52.05 44.79 2.01
C THR A 91 -51.16 44.55 0.77
N SER A 92 -51.62 43.96 -0.36
CA SER A 92 -52.68 42.95 -0.62
C SER A 92 -52.72 42.55 -2.13
N GLU A 93 -53.55 41.55 -2.45
CA GLU A 93 -54.11 41.16 -3.78
C GLU A 93 -53.39 40.08 -4.60
N ASP A 94 -54.17 39.46 -5.50
CA ASP A 94 -54.18 38.02 -5.83
C ASP A 94 -54.14 37.75 -7.36
N PRO A 95 -53.96 36.49 -7.83
CA PRO A 95 -53.63 36.17 -9.22
C PRO A 95 -54.83 35.87 -10.14
N GLN A 96 -54.59 35.84 -11.45
CA GLN A 96 -55.42 35.14 -12.44
C GLN A 96 -54.59 34.40 -13.51
N GLU A 97 -54.99 33.16 -13.81
CA GLU A 97 -54.62 32.33 -14.98
C GLU A 97 -55.57 32.68 -16.19
N PRO A 98 -55.73 31.92 -17.31
CA PRO A 98 -55.13 30.63 -17.73
C PRO A 98 -54.82 30.45 -19.24
N SER A 99 -54.56 29.18 -19.62
CA SER A 99 -54.70 28.55 -20.96
C SER A 99 -53.53 28.69 -21.96
N SER A 100 -53.31 27.77 -22.93
CA SER A 100 -53.59 26.31 -23.00
C SER A 100 -52.96 25.68 -24.27
N VAL A 101 -52.46 24.42 -24.18
CA VAL A 101 -52.44 23.37 -25.24
C VAL A 101 -51.90 23.75 -26.65
N ARG A 102 -50.77 23.16 -27.09
CA ARG A 102 -50.67 22.02 -28.07
C ARG A 102 -49.23 21.73 -28.53
N ASN A 103 -49.01 20.54 -29.08
CA ASN A 103 -47.79 20.13 -29.81
C ASN A 103 -47.79 20.67 -31.25
N LEU A 104 -46.60 20.91 -31.83
CA LEU A 104 -46.10 20.26 -33.06
C LEU A 104 -44.67 20.74 -33.39
N ALA A 105 -44.04 20.19 -34.44
CA ALA A 105 -42.67 20.49 -34.88
C ALA A 105 -42.63 20.80 -36.40
N ILE A 106 -41.44 21.13 -36.94
CA ILE A 106 -41.18 21.48 -38.36
C ILE A 106 -41.68 22.93 -38.66
N GLU A 107 -41.06 23.81 -39.47
CA GLU A 107 -40.18 23.67 -40.67
C GLU A 107 -39.10 24.79 -40.78
N ASP A 108 -38.39 24.81 -41.92
CA ASP A 108 -37.43 25.84 -42.42
C ASP A 108 -38.10 27.24 -42.66
N ASP A 109 -37.51 28.34 -43.18
CA ASP A 109 -36.66 28.41 -44.38
C ASP A 109 -36.04 29.81 -44.74
N ASN A 110 -34.82 29.77 -45.29
CA ASN A 110 -34.28 30.50 -46.47
C ASN A 110 -33.64 31.92 -46.51
N LYS A 111 -32.80 32.05 -47.58
CA LYS A 111 -32.31 33.22 -48.38
C LYS A 111 -31.12 34.03 -47.84
N LEU A 112 -30.11 34.44 -48.64
CA LEU A 112 -29.76 34.33 -50.09
C LEU A 112 -28.19 34.42 -50.21
N LYS A 113 -27.45 34.14 -51.31
CA LYS A 113 -27.60 34.50 -52.75
C LYS A 113 -26.50 33.80 -53.63
N GLU A 114 -26.78 33.53 -54.92
CA GLU A 114 -25.88 33.56 -56.15
C GLU A 114 -24.43 32.98 -56.14
N THR A 115 -23.88 32.26 -57.16
CA THR A 115 -24.36 31.67 -58.44
C THR A 115 -23.34 30.62 -59.03
N GLU A 116 -23.83 29.62 -59.79
CA GLU A 116 -23.33 28.98 -61.06
C GLU A 116 -21.81 28.95 -61.47
N THR A 117 -21.22 27.93 -62.16
CA THR A 117 -21.64 26.63 -62.76
C THR A 117 -20.46 25.65 -63.07
N TYR A 118 -20.75 24.32 -63.06
CA TYR A 118 -20.19 23.09 -63.73
C TYR A 118 -18.73 22.84 -64.25
N GLU A 119 -18.22 21.66 -63.85
CA GLU A 119 -17.51 20.55 -64.60
C GLU A 119 -16.18 20.69 -65.42
N ALA A 120 -15.08 20.20 -64.79
CA ALA A 120 -14.36 18.94 -65.09
C ALA A 120 -13.47 18.66 -66.35
N ILE A 121 -12.50 17.75 -66.15
CA ILE A 121 -11.71 16.92 -67.11
C ILE A 121 -10.38 17.47 -67.72
N SER A 122 -9.26 16.99 -67.14
CA SER A 122 -8.02 16.46 -67.78
C SER A 122 -6.95 17.35 -68.51
N ALA A 123 -5.70 16.85 -68.41
CA ALA A 123 -4.60 16.84 -69.41
C ALA A 123 -3.59 18.01 -69.55
N HIS A 124 -2.32 17.66 -69.22
CA HIS A 124 -1.08 17.87 -69.99
C HIS A 124 -0.40 19.26 -70.19
N THR A 125 0.90 19.29 -69.80
CA THR A 125 2.08 19.94 -70.47
C THR A 125 2.16 21.49 -70.52
N GLU A 126 3.34 22.15 -70.49
CA GLU A 126 4.77 21.74 -70.48
C GLU A 126 5.72 22.91 -70.06
N VAL A 127 7.04 22.63 -69.90
CA VAL A 127 8.21 23.55 -70.19
C VAL A 127 8.38 24.81 -69.29
N GLU A 128 9.55 25.27 -68.82
CA GLU A 128 11.01 24.92 -68.82
C GLU A 128 11.68 25.79 -67.70
N ASP A 129 12.92 25.64 -67.21
CA ASP A 129 13.94 24.57 -67.15
C ASP A 129 14.92 24.92 -65.98
N GLY A 130 15.83 24.01 -65.57
CA GLY A 130 16.88 24.30 -64.58
C GLY A 130 17.59 23.08 -63.98
N GLN A 131 18.54 22.50 -64.73
CA GLN A 131 19.44 21.41 -64.28
C GLN A 131 20.46 21.93 -63.24
N GLU A 132 21.09 21.17 -62.34
CA GLU A 132 21.69 19.80 -62.35
C GLU A 132 21.55 19.13 -60.93
N SER A 133 21.83 17.85 -60.65
CA SER A 133 22.00 16.60 -61.44
C SER A 133 21.98 15.35 -60.52
N VAL A 134 22.33 14.16 -61.04
CA VAL A 134 22.32 12.79 -60.42
C VAL A 134 23.42 11.94 -61.13
N PRO A 135 23.74 10.65 -60.84
CA PRO A 135 23.05 9.57 -60.09
C PRO A 135 24.00 8.81 -59.09
N SER A 136 23.83 7.56 -58.62
CA SER A 136 22.88 6.43 -58.87
C SER A 136 22.78 5.45 -57.69
N LEU A 137 21.64 4.75 -57.57
CA LEU A 137 21.44 3.53 -56.76
C LEU A 137 21.99 2.27 -57.49
N PRO A 138 21.92 1.05 -56.89
CA PRO A 138 20.71 0.23 -57.12
C PRO A 138 20.21 -0.57 -55.89
N VAL A 139 18.99 -1.12 -56.00
CA VAL A 139 18.32 -1.98 -55.01
C VAL A 139 18.47 -3.46 -55.37
N GLY A 140 18.46 -4.36 -54.37
CA GLY A 140 18.38 -5.81 -54.55
C GLY A 140 17.44 -6.47 -53.54
N VAL A 141 16.69 -7.50 -53.98
CA VAL A 141 15.74 -8.30 -53.18
C VAL A 141 16.24 -9.74 -53.09
N ILE A 142 16.07 -10.42 -51.95
CA ILE A 142 16.04 -11.90 -51.87
C ILE A 142 15.32 -12.38 -50.59
N ASP A 143 14.97 -13.66 -50.58
CA ASP A 143 13.98 -14.32 -49.72
C ASP A 143 14.62 -15.37 -48.76
N LYS A 144 13.88 -15.80 -47.74
CA LYS A 144 14.03 -17.05 -46.93
C LYS A 144 15.29 -17.37 -46.08
N ALA A 145 15.04 -17.45 -44.77
CA ALA A 145 15.05 -18.67 -43.93
C ALA A 145 16.35 -19.42 -43.51
N GLN A 146 16.40 -19.66 -42.18
CA GLN A 146 16.84 -20.87 -41.44
C GLN A 146 18.33 -21.16 -41.11
N SER A 147 18.46 -21.68 -39.87
CA SER A 147 19.41 -22.67 -39.30
C SER A 147 20.91 -22.39 -39.19
N GLU A 148 21.37 -22.42 -37.92
CA GLU A 148 22.66 -22.99 -37.43
C GLU A 148 23.96 -22.25 -37.88
N VAL A 149 25.11 -22.34 -37.20
CA VAL A 149 25.67 -23.31 -36.24
C VAL A 149 26.37 -22.57 -35.09
N ALA A 150 26.35 -23.12 -33.87
CA ALA A 150 27.22 -22.66 -32.78
C ALA A 150 28.65 -23.20 -32.92
N SER A 151 29.63 -22.33 -33.17
CA SER A 151 31.05 -22.70 -33.25
C SER A 151 31.75 -22.53 -31.90
N ILE A 152 32.15 -23.64 -31.27
CA ILE A 152 33.02 -23.62 -30.08
C ILE A 152 34.46 -23.36 -30.53
N SER A 153 35.04 -22.25 -30.09
CA SER A 153 36.49 -22.03 -30.07
C SER A 153 36.98 -22.05 -28.63
N ALA A 154 37.89 -22.96 -28.30
CA ALA A 154 38.51 -23.03 -27.00
C ALA A 154 39.84 -22.27 -27.00
N ASP A 155 39.86 -21.08 -26.39
CA ASP A 155 41.04 -20.48 -25.78
C ASP A 155 40.59 -19.62 -24.60
N GLY A 156 41.39 -19.61 -23.53
CA GLY A 156 40.97 -19.09 -22.22
C GLY A 156 41.50 -17.70 -21.90
N GLU A 157 40.79 -16.65 -22.30
CA GLU A 157 40.99 -15.30 -21.77
C GLU A 157 39.76 -14.84 -20.98
N LEU A 158 39.99 -14.22 -19.81
CA LEU A 158 38.92 -13.58 -19.04
C LEU A 158 38.51 -12.27 -19.73
N HIS A 159 37.44 -12.32 -20.52
CA HIS A 159 36.72 -11.11 -20.88
C HIS A 159 36.07 -10.52 -19.62
N MET A 160 36.69 -9.48 -19.07
CA MET A 160 35.95 -8.47 -18.33
C MET A 160 35.01 -7.78 -19.33
N GLU A 161 33.70 -8.04 -19.23
CA GLU A 161 32.71 -7.17 -19.84
C GLU A 161 32.81 -5.81 -19.14
N THR A 162 33.46 -4.84 -19.79
CA THR A 162 33.37 -3.44 -19.40
C THR A 162 31.93 -2.99 -19.68
N ASP A 163 31.14 -2.78 -18.63
CA ASP A 163 29.77 -2.29 -18.74
C ASP A 163 29.72 -1.01 -19.60
N ILE A 164 29.27 -1.17 -20.84
CA ILE A 164 28.97 -0.03 -21.72
C ILE A 164 27.64 0.53 -21.21
N VAL A 165 27.73 1.42 -20.23
CA VAL A 165 26.61 2.13 -19.61
C VAL A 165 25.82 2.85 -20.71
N ARG A 166 24.74 2.20 -21.17
CA ARG A 166 23.81 2.79 -22.11
C ARG A 166 23.18 4.01 -21.42
N PRO A 167 23.02 5.15 -22.10
CA PRO A 167 22.33 6.30 -21.51
C PRO A 167 20.94 5.90 -21.02
N LYS A 168 20.69 6.05 -19.70
CA LYS A 168 19.35 5.88 -19.14
C LYS A 168 18.45 6.96 -19.77
N TYR A 169 17.38 6.56 -20.42
CA TYR A 169 16.49 7.48 -21.12
C TYR A 169 15.05 6.99 -21.03
N VAL A 170 14.17 7.85 -20.49
CA VAL A 170 12.73 7.59 -20.42
C VAL A 170 12.13 7.80 -21.81
N SER A 171 11.55 6.74 -22.37
CA SER A 171 10.90 6.74 -23.69
C SER A 171 9.93 7.92 -23.89
N PRO A 172 9.74 8.36 -25.16
CA PRO A 172 8.68 9.32 -25.49
C PRO A 172 7.30 8.66 -25.34
N PRO A 173 6.22 9.44 -25.12
CA PRO A 173 4.85 8.94 -25.04
C PRO A 173 4.40 8.15 -26.28
N GLY A 174 3.74 7.03 -26.03
CA GLY A 174 3.05 6.21 -27.00
C GLY A 174 1.71 6.77 -27.49
N THR A 175 0.84 5.88 -27.97
CA THR A 175 -0.45 6.27 -28.57
C THR A 175 -1.54 6.48 -27.51
N GLY A 176 -1.47 5.76 -26.39
CA GLY A 176 -2.52 5.75 -25.36
C GLY A 176 -3.83 5.08 -25.79
N GLN A 177 -3.83 4.30 -26.88
CA GLN A 177 -5.06 3.75 -27.47
C GLN A 177 -5.30 2.25 -27.16
N ARG A 178 -4.27 1.49 -26.80
CA ARG A 178 -4.36 0.03 -26.63
C ARG A 178 -5.27 -0.38 -25.48
N ILE A 179 -5.47 0.47 -24.48
CA ILE A 179 -6.52 0.29 -23.46
C ILE A 179 -7.90 0.00 -24.06
N TYR A 180 -8.27 0.59 -25.21
CA TYR A 180 -9.55 0.34 -25.88
C TYR A 180 -9.63 -0.99 -26.64
N GLU A 181 -8.52 -1.71 -26.77
CA GLU A 181 -8.42 -3.06 -27.31
C GLU A 181 -8.47 -4.10 -26.18
N ILE A 182 -7.83 -3.79 -25.05
CA ILE A 182 -7.87 -4.59 -23.82
C ILE A 182 -9.28 -4.57 -23.20
N ASP A 183 -9.94 -3.41 -23.21
CA ASP A 183 -11.29 -3.23 -22.67
C ASP A 183 -12.11 -2.27 -23.54
N SER A 184 -13.11 -2.83 -24.24
CA SER A 184 -13.97 -2.06 -25.14
C SER A 184 -14.95 -1.13 -24.42
N LEU A 185 -15.25 -1.35 -23.14
CA LEU A 185 -16.21 -0.54 -22.37
C LEU A 185 -15.66 0.87 -22.11
N LEU A 186 -14.33 1.00 -22.01
CA LEU A 186 -13.62 2.28 -21.87
C LEU A 186 -13.93 3.27 -23.01
N ARG A 187 -14.41 2.80 -24.16
CA ARG A 187 -14.83 3.65 -25.30
C ARG A 187 -15.99 4.58 -24.93
N GLY A 188 -16.83 4.22 -23.96
CA GLY A 188 -17.86 5.11 -23.40
C GLY A 188 -17.30 6.32 -22.64
N HIS A 189 -16.08 6.20 -22.11
CA HIS A 189 -15.39 7.24 -21.35
C HIS A 189 -14.22 7.87 -22.13
N ARG A 190 -14.20 7.70 -23.46
CA ARG A 190 -13.11 8.12 -24.35
C ARG A 190 -12.67 9.57 -24.12
N GLY A 191 -13.61 10.52 -24.06
CA GLY A 191 -13.27 11.95 -23.89
C GLY A 191 -12.49 12.28 -22.60
N HIS A 192 -12.78 11.59 -21.49
CA HIS A 192 -12.05 11.76 -20.23
C HIS A 192 -10.65 11.12 -20.29
N LEU A 193 -10.55 9.93 -20.88
CA LEU A 193 -9.29 9.20 -21.02
C LEU A 193 -8.34 9.90 -22.02
N GLU A 194 -8.85 10.42 -23.13
CA GLU A 194 -8.07 11.20 -24.09
C GLU A 194 -7.67 12.58 -23.56
N TYR A 195 -8.49 13.21 -22.72
CA TYR A 195 -8.11 14.43 -22.00
C TYR A 195 -6.94 14.16 -21.05
N ARG A 196 -7.03 13.15 -20.17
CA ARG A 196 -5.94 12.72 -19.27
C ARG A 196 -4.66 12.42 -20.06
N TYR A 197 -4.77 11.65 -21.15
CA TYR A 197 -3.61 11.31 -21.97
C TYR A 197 -3.03 12.50 -22.74
N GLY A 198 -3.87 13.49 -23.07
CA GLY A 198 -3.47 14.79 -23.59
C GLY A 198 -2.61 15.56 -22.60
N GLU A 199 -3.07 15.72 -21.35
CA GLU A 199 -2.36 16.45 -20.30
C GLU A 199 -1.04 15.77 -19.90
N TYR A 200 -1.01 14.44 -19.80
CA TYR A 200 0.23 13.68 -19.64
C TYR A 200 1.24 13.97 -20.76
N LYS A 201 0.81 13.93 -22.03
CA LYS A 201 1.69 14.26 -23.16
C LYS A 201 2.13 15.73 -23.17
N ARG A 202 1.25 16.65 -22.77
CA ARG A 202 1.56 18.09 -22.67
C ARG A 202 2.66 18.33 -21.64
N LEU A 203 2.48 17.86 -20.40
CA LEU A 203 3.48 18.01 -19.34
C LEU A 203 4.79 17.28 -19.67
N ARG A 204 4.73 16.06 -20.23
CA ARG A 204 5.93 15.32 -20.67
C ARG A 204 6.74 16.13 -21.69
N ALA A 205 6.09 16.71 -22.70
CA ALA A 205 6.73 17.52 -23.74
C ALA A 205 7.26 18.88 -23.21
N GLU A 206 6.59 19.49 -22.24
CA GLU A 206 7.10 20.67 -21.54
C GLU A 206 8.36 20.34 -20.73
N ILE A 207 8.38 19.20 -20.02
CA ILE A 207 9.56 18.74 -19.27
C ILE A 207 10.73 18.42 -20.21
N ASP A 208 10.47 17.74 -21.35
CA ASP A 208 11.49 17.50 -22.38
C ASP A 208 12.07 18.81 -22.94
N LYS A 209 11.22 19.83 -23.15
CA LYS A 209 11.61 21.11 -23.74
C LYS A 209 12.40 22.02 -22.77
N TYR A 210 12.00 22.08 -21.49
CA TYR A 210 12.51 23.09 -20.56
C TYR A 210 13.50 22.55 -19.52
N GLU A 211 13.49 21.25 -19.23
CA GLU A 211 14.29 20.64 -18.14
C GLU A 211 15.30 19.60 -18.64
N GLY A 212 15.25 19.24 -19.93
CA GLY A 212 16.05 18.15 -20.51
C GLY A 212 15.41 16.77 -20.36
N GLY A 213 14.10 16.71 -20.08
CA GLY A 213 13.34 15.46 -19.96
C GLY A 213 13.31 14.88 -18.54
N LEU A 214 12.51 13.82 -18.36
CA LEU A 214 12.25 13.23 -17.04
C LEU A 214 13.50 12.74 -16.30
N GLU A 215 14.57 12.35 -17.03
CA GLU A 215 15.86 11.98 -16.43
C GLU A 215 16.48 13.18 -15.69
N MET A 216 16.70 14.31 -16.37
CA MET A 216 17.30 15.51 -15.78
C MET A 216 16.35 16.22 -14.79
N PHE A 217 15.04 16.13 -15.00
CA PHE A 217 14.04 16.75 -14.14
C PHE A 217 13.92 16.08 -12.76
N SER A 218 14.07 14.74 -12.72
CA SER A 218 14.04 13.94 -11.48
C SER A 218 15.36 14.01 -10.68
N ARG A 219 16.35 14.79 -11.11
CA ARG A 219 17.61 15.04 -10.37
C ARG A 219 17.54 16.33 -9.55
N GLY A 220 16.36 16.66 -9.03
CA GLY A 220 16.13 17.85 -8.21
C GLY A 220 17.04 17.92 -6.99
N TYR A 221 17.36 16.79 -6.36
CA TYR A 221 18.28 16.69 -5.21
C TYR A 221 19.75 16.98 -5.52
N GLU A 222 20.12 17.16 -6.81
CA GLU A 222 21.45 17.65 -7.23
C GLU A 222 21.45 19.18 -7.44
N LYS A 223 20.29 19.84 -7.29
CA LYS A 223 20.11 21.29 -7.42
C LYS A 223 19.61 21.91 -6.11
N PHE A 224 18.59 21.31 -5.51
CA PHE A 224 17.90 21.71 -4.28
C PHE A 224 18.44 20.99 -3.05
N GLY A 225 18.17 21.55 -1.86
CA GLY A 225 18.81 21.11 -0.63
C GLY A 225 20.28 21.50 -0.62
N PHE A 226 21.11 20.69 0.05
CA PHE A 226 22.55 20.94 0.18
C PHE A 226 23.33 20.17 -0.88
N THR A 227 24.17 20.90 -1.62
CA THR A 227 25.01 20.36 -2.70
C THR A 227 26.47 20.69 -2.40
N ARG A 228 27.32 19.67 -2.29
CA ARG A 228 28.74 19.78 -1.95
C ARG A 228 29.57 19.99 -3.22
N SER A 229 30.54 20.89 -3.15
CA SER A 229 31.51 21.15 -4.22
C SER A 229 32.93 21.22 -3.65
N ALA A 230 33.94 21.10 -4.51
CA ALA A 230 35.34 21.24 -4.10
C ALA A 230 35.66 22.59 -3.42
N SER A 231 34.88 23.64 -3.73
CA SER A 231 35.06 25.01 -3.23
C SER A 231 34.17 25.41 -2.04
N GLY A 232 33.14 24.63 -1.70
CA GLY A 232 32.11 25.06 -0.74
C GLY A 232 30.82 24.24 -0.79
N ILE A 233 29.76 24.74 -0.16
CA ILE A 233 28.41 24.15 -0.16
C ILE A 233 27.46 25.16 -0.80
N THR A 234 26.64 24.74 -1.77
CA THR A 234 25.48 25.52 -2.21
C THR A 234 24.22 24.95 -1.58
N TYR A 235 23.42 25.82 -0.96
CA TYR A 235 22.09 25.48 -0.45
C TYR A 235 21.03 26.20 -1.31
N ARG A 236 20.03 25.45 -1.79
CA ARG A 236 18.86 26.01 -2.50
C ARG A 236 17.56 25.50 -1.92
N GLU A 237 16.55 26.37 -1.89
CA GLU A 237 15.22 26.05 -1.38
C GLU A 237 14.12 26.82 -2.13
N TRP A 238 12.98 26.17 -2.38
CA TRP A 238 11.82 26.84 -2.99
C TRP A 238 10.92 27.43 -1.88
N ALA A 239 10.72 28.76 -1.92
CA ALA A 239 9.87 29.49 -0.97
C ALA A 239 9.38 30.82 -1.59
N PRO A 240 8.44 30.78 -2.55
CA PRO A 240 7.99 31.93 -3.32
C PRO A 240 7.15 32.93 -2.49
N GLY A 241 6.54 32.53 -1.39
CA GLY A 241 5.86 33.41 -0.45
C GLY A 241 6.78 34.17 0.52
N ALA A 242 8.02 33.69 0.72
CA ALA A 242 8.98 34.34 1.62
C ALA A 242 9.46 35.70 1.07
N LYS A 243 9.68 36.66 1.98
CA LYS A 243 10.18 38.02 1.69
C LYS A 243 11.70 38.12 1.84
N SER A 244 12.25 37.38 2.80
CA SER A 244 13.69 37.19 3.01
C SER A 244 13.92 35.78 3.59
N ALA A 245 15.06 35.19 3.28
CA ALA A 245 15.49 33.92 3.84
C ALA A 245 16.96 33.96 4.27
N ALA A 246 17.30 33.20 5.31
CA ALA A 246 18.66 32.99 5.80
C ALA A 246 18.83 31.54 6.26
N LEU A 247 20.01 30.97 6.03
CA LEU A 247 20.38 29.67 6.59
C LEU A 247 20.90 29.88 8.02
N ILE A 248 20.42 29.08 8.97
CA ILE A 248 20.84 29.14 10.37
C ILE A 248 21.15 27.76 10.92
N GLY A 249 22.12 27.66 11.83
CA GLY A 249 22.47 26.41 12.47
C GLY A 249 23.65 26.54 13.42
N ASP A 250 24.13 25.40 13.92
CA ASP A 250 25.27 25.37 14.85
C ASP A 250 26.52 26.01 14.23
N PHE A 251 26.72 25.87 12.91
CA PHE A 251 27.86 26.44 12.17
C PHE A 251 27.94 27.99 12.22
N ASN A 252 26.80 28.69 12.33
CA ASN A 252 26.76 30.16 12.41
C ASN A 252 26.20 30.71 13.73
N ASN A 253 26.20 29.88 14.78
CA ASN A 253 25.61 30.20 16.09
C ASN A 253 24.14 30.63 16.00
N TRP A 254 23.40 30.07 15.03
CA TRP A 254 21.98 30.36 14.74
C TRP A 254 21.68 31.84 14.43
N ASN A 255 22.68 32.60 13.95
CA ASN A 255 22.54 34.02 13.64
C ASN A 255 21.88 34.26 12.27
N PRO A 256 20.65 34.81 12.21
CA PRO A 256 19.91 34.98 10.95
C PRO A 256 20.44 36.13 10.07
N ASN A 257 21.44 36.87 10.55
CA ASN A 257 22.07 37.97 9.81
C ASN A 257 23.45 37.59 9.24
N ALA A 258 23.92 36.36 9.47
CA ALA A 258 25.21 35.88 8.96
C ALA A 258 25.10 35.42 7.50
N ASP A 259 24.18 34.49 7.23
CA ASP A 259 24.13 33.71 5.99
C ASP A 259 22.79 33.92 5.28
N THR A 260 22.60 35.12 4.74
CA THR A 260 21.38 35.53 4.02
C THR A 260 21.36 35.01 2.57
N MET A 261 20.18 34.60 2.10
CA MET A 261 20.00 33.98 0.79
C MET A 261 19.52 34.99 -0.26
N THR A 262 19.83 34.73 -1.53
CA THR A 262 19.37 35.53 -2.68
C THR A 262 18.22 34.81 -3.40
N ARG A 263 17.15 35.53 -3.74
CA ARG A 263 15.97 34.99 -4.44
C ARG A 263 16.04 35.20 -5.95
N ASN A 264 15.69 34.17 -6.73
CA ASN A 264 15.48 34.27 -8.18
C ASN A 264 14.02 34.59 -8.57
N GLU A 265 13.77 34.78 -9.86
CA GLU A 265 12.44 35.14 -10.40
C GLU A 265 11.35 34.08 -10.13
N PHE A 266 11.71 32.80 -10.00
CA PHE A 266 10.81 31.68 -9.70
C PHE A 266 10.54 31.48 -8.20
N GLY A 267 11.16 32.29 -7.32
CA GLY A 267 11.02 32.14 -5.87
C GLY A 267 11.89 31.05 -5.23
N VAL A 268 12.91 30.59 -5.95
CA VAL A 268 13.99 29.77 -5.36
C VAL A 268 14.99 30.71 -4.69
N TRP A 269 15.38 30.38 -3.46
CA TRP A 269 16.42 31.03 -2.69
C TRP A 269 17.72 30.23 -2.82
N GLU A 270 18.86 30.91 -2.99
CA GLU A 270 20.19 30.31 -3.07
C GLU A 270 21.16 31.01 -2.09
N ILE A 271 22.08 30.22 -1.51
CA ILE A 271 23.32 30.72 -0.90
C ILE A 271 24.48 29.77 -1.21
N PHE A 272 25.66 30.32 -1.48
CA PHE A 272 26.92 29.58 -1.55
C PHE A 272 27.80 29.95 -0.35
N LEU A 273 28.17 28.94 0.43
CA LEU A 273 29.14 29.05 1.51
C LEU A 273 30.49 28.51 1.01
N PRO A 274 31.57 29.32 0.94
CA PRO A 274 32.89 28.83 0.59
C PRO A 274 33.47 27.93 1.70
N ASN A 275 34.44 27.08 1.38
CA ASN A 275 35.23 26.38 2.40
C ASN A 275 35.93 27.35 3.36
N ASN A 276 36.21 26.87 4.56
CA ASN A 276 37.03 27.57 5.54
C ASN A 276 38.47 27.76 5.02
N VAL A 277 39.25 28.63 5.68
CA VAL A 277 40.63 28.98 5.27
C VAL A 277 41.59 27.79 5.29
N ASP A 278 41.28 26.74 6.07
CA ASP A 278 42.01 25.46 6.12
C ASP A 278 41.53 24.43 5.07
N GLY A 279 40.52 24.76 4.27
CA GLY A 279 39.90 23.89 3.27
C GLY A 279 38.71 23.05 3.79
N SER A 280 38.40 23.10 5.08
CA SER A 280 37.29 22.32 5.66
C SER A 280 35.91 22.82 5.21
N PRO A 281 34.86 21.97 5.26
CA PRO A 281 33.49 22.39 4.92
C PRO A 281 32.98 23.51 5.86
N PRO A 282 32.23 24.50 5.35
CA PRO A 282 31.70 25.59 6.17
C PRO A 282 30.58 25.14 7.12
N ILE A 283 29.92 24.02 6.79
CA ILE A 283 28.98 23.33 7.68
C ILE A 283 29.60 21.96 8.00
N PRO A 284 30.04 21.71 9.25
CA PRO A 284 30.51 20.39 9.66
C PRO A 284 29.41 19.32 9.58
N HIS A 285 29.79 18.08 9.27
CA HIS A 285 28.89 16.92 9.37
C HIS A 285 28.21 16.88 10.75
N GLY A 286 26.93 16.51 10.79
CA GLY A 286 26.16 16.38 12.03
C GLY A 286 25.67 17.71 12.62
N SER A 287 26.04 18.86 12.03
CA SER A 287 25.54 20.17 12.47
C SER A 287 24.02 20.26 12.31
N ARG A 288 23.33 20.75 13.34
CA ARG A 288 21.90 21.06 13.26
C ARG A 288 21.69 22.36 12.51
N LEU A 289 20.63 22.43 11.70
CA LEU A 289 20.27 23.61 10.91
C LEU A 289 18.77 23.73 10.63
N LYS A 290 18.35 24.95 10.29
CA LYS A 290 17.04 25.34 9.76
C LYS A 290 17.20 26.49 8.75
N ILE A 291 16.18 26.71 7.93
CA ILE A 291 16.03 27.94 7.15
C ILE A 291 15.09 28.89 7.89
N ARG A 292 15.55 30.11 8.22
CA ARG A 292 14.70 31.19 8.74
C ARG A 292 14.15 31.99 7.58
N MET A 293 12.84 32.26 7.62
CA MET A 293 12.14 33.06 6.61
C MET A 293 11.28 34.14 7.27
N ASP A 294 11.26 35.34 6.70
CA ASP A 294 10.16 36.29 6.90
C ASP A 294 9.05 35.96 5.89
N THR A 295 7.92 35.47 6.39
CA THR A 295 6.80 34.98 5.56
C THR A 295 5.58 35.90 5.67
N PRO A 296 4.51 35.67 4.87
CA PRO A 296 3.23 36.36 5.07
C PRO A 296 2.59 36.05 6.44
N SER A 297 2.91 34.90 7.03
CA SER A 297 2.44 34.49 8.37
C SER A 297 3.35 34.92 9.53
N GLY A 298 4.49 35.59 9.26
CA GLY A 298 5.47 36.03 10.25
C GLY A 298 6.85 35.38 10.09
N ILE A 299 7.73 35.54 11.08
CA ILE A 299 9.06 34.91 11.05
C ILE A 299 8.94 33.43 11.46
N LYS A 300 9.49 32.53 10.64
CA LYS A 300 9.43 31.07 10.84
C LYS A 300 10.80 30.42 10.62
N ASP A 301 11.14 29.45 11.45
CA ASP A 301 12.26 28.53 11.22
C ASP A 301 11.70 27.17 10.75
N SER A 302 12.09 26.72 9.56
CA SER A 302 11.68 25.42 9.01
C SER A 302 12.88 24.50 8.82
N ILE A 303 12.67 23.19 8.93
CA ILE A 303 13.64 22.20 8.41
C ILE A 303 13.59 22.29 6.87
N PRO A 304 14.73 22.30 6.14
CA PRO A 304 14.73 22.31 4.68
C PRO A 304 13.92 21.16 4.07
N ALA A 305 13.12 21.43 3.03
CA ALA A 305 12.24 20.46 2.41
C ALA A 305 13.00 19.29 1.77
N TRP A 306 14.25 19.55 1.36
CA TRP A 306 15.17 18.61 0.72
C TRP A 306 16.26 18.10 1.70
N ILE A 307 15.97 18.06 3.01
CA ILE A 307 16.92 17.56 4.00
C ILE A 307 17.13 16.04 3.87
N LYS A 308 18.38 15.58 3.97
CA LYS A 308 18.77 14.16 3.88
C LYS A 308 18.72 13.41 5.21
N PHE A 309 18.69 14.13 6.33
CA PHE A 309 18.56 13.57 7.68
C PHE A 309 18.01 14.62 8.66
N SER A 310 17.16 14.21 9.60
CA SER A 310 16.58 15.11 10.60
C SER A 310 16.35 14.35 11.91
N VAL A 311 16.69 14.95 13.04
CA VAL A 311 16.71 14.28 14.35
C VAL A 311 15.96 15.12 15.40
N GLN A 312 15.21 14.44 16.26
CA GLN A 312 14.66 15.02 17.49
C GLN A 312 15.67 14.84 18.64
N ALA A 313 16.15 15.95 19.20
CA ALA A 313 17.06 15.89 20.33
C ALA A 313 16.31 15.46 21.62
N PRO A 314 16.94 14.69 22.53
CA PRO A 314 16.29 14.25 23.77
C PRO A 314 15.75 15.42 24.61
N GLY A 315 14.43 15.50 24.75
CA GLY A 315 13.74 16.56 25.47
C GLY A 315 13.32 17.78 24.63
N GLU A 316 13.70 17.85 23.34
CA GLU A 316 13.15 18.82 22.39
C GLU A 316 11.84 18.30 21.78
N ILE A 317 10.85 19.20 21.59
CA ILE A 317 9.60 18.89 20.87
C ILE A 317 9.82 18.86 19.34
N PRO A 318 10.41 19.88 18.69
CA PRO A 318 10.60 19.87 17.25
C PRO A 318 11.82 19.03 16.83
N TYR A 319 11.78 18.50 15.61
CA TYR A 319 12.96 17.99 14.93
C TYR A 319 13.86 19.16 14.48
N ASN A 320 15.14 18.86 14.24
CA ASN A 320 16.09 19.73 13.57
C ASN A 320 16.62 19.02 12.31
N GLY A 321 16.88 19.78 11.24
CA GLY A 321 17.59 19.24 10.07
C GLY A 321 19.05 19.04 10.41
N ILE A 322 19.66 17.97 9.92
CA ILE A 322 21.08 17.65 10.14
C ILE A 322 21.81 17.74 8.81
N TYR A 323 22.94 18.45 8.77
CA TYR A 323 23.82 18.40 7.59
C TYR A 323 24.52 17.04 7.52
N TYR A 324 24.03 16.17 6.65
CA TYR A 324 24.50 14.80 6.50
C TYR A 324 25.37 14.62 5.25
N ASP A 325 26.66 14.84 5.43
CA ASP A 325 27.75 14.60 4.47
C ASP A 325 28.91 13.96 5.25
N PRO A 326 28.84 12.65 5.56
CA PRO A 326 29.84 11.98 6.41
C PRO A 326 31.24 11.93 5.77
N PRO A 327 32.30 11.67 6.55
CA PRO A 327 33.61 11.34 6.03
C PRO A 327 33.57 10.18 5.02
N GLU A 328 34.51 10.15 4.09
CA GLU A 328 34.51 9.14 3.01
C GLU A 328 34.78 7.72 3.55
N GLU A 329 35.46 7.64 4.69
CA GLU A 329 35.69 6.44 5.49
C GLU A 329 34.46 5.95 6.30
N GLU A 330 33.43 6.78 6.45
CA GLU A 330 32.18 6.45 7.17
C GLU A 330 30.98 6.18 6.23
N LYS A 331 31.08 6.57 4.95
CA LYS A 331 30.04 6.30 3.93
C LYS A 331 29.87 4.81 3.64
N HIS A 332 28.64 4.33 3.57
CA HIS A 332 28.36 2.97 3.10
C HIS A 332 28.45 2.91 1.58
N VAL A 333 29.39 2.10 1.09
CA VAL A 333 29.52 1.74 -0.33
C VAL A 333 28.85 0.38 -0.54
N PHE A 334 27.82 0.35 -1.41
CA PHE A 334 27.15 -0.87 -1.84
C PHE A 334 28.13 -1.86 -2.48
N LYS A 335 28.02 -3.13 -2.11
CA LYS A 335 28.93 -4.21 -2.54
C LYS A 335 28.23 -5.24 -3.42
N HIS A 336 26.91 -5.36 -3.30
CA HIS A 336 26.11 -6.35 -4.01
C HIS A 336 25.24 -5.67 -5.08
N PRO A 337 25.03 -6.32 -6.24
CA PRO A 337 24.13 -5.83 -7.26
C PRO A 337 22.66 -6.02 -6.85
N GLN A 338 21.79 -5.14 -7.32
CA GLN A 338 20.33 -5.31 -7.20
C GLN A 338 19.92 -6.67 -7.81
N PRO A 339 19.12 -7.51 -7.09
CA PRO A 339 18.65 -8.77 -7.63
C PRO A 339 17.76 -8.57 -8.87
N LYS A 340 17.78 -9.55 -9.78
CA LYS A 340 16.85 -9.55 -10.91
C LYS A 340 15.41 -9.74 -10.42
N ARG A 341 14.48 -9.11 -11.12
CA ARG A 341 13.06 -9.17 -10.81
C ARG A 341 12.52 -10.60 -10.97
N PRO A 342 11.91 -11.20 -9.93
CA PRO A 342 11.33 -12.54 -10.03
C PRO A 342 10.01 -12.51 -10.81
N ASN A 343 9.62 -13.66 -11.38
CA ASN A 343 8.35 -13.80 -12.09
C ASN A 343 7.15 -13.49 -11.18
N SER A 344 7.13 -14.10 -10.00
CA SER A 344 6.15 -13.87 -8.94
C SER A 344 6.80 -13.25 -7.71
N LEU A 345 6.09 -12.32 -7.06
CA LEU A 345 6.55 -11.67 -5.84
C LEU A 345 5.99 -12.40 -4.62
N ARG A 346 6.88 -12.75 -3.69
CA ARG A 346 6.56 -13.27 -2.36
C ARG A 346 7.12 -12.26 -1.36
N ILE A 347 6.25 -11.35 -0.93
CA ILE A 347 6.58 -10.12 -0.22
C ILE A 347 6.39 -10.30 1.30
N TYR A 348 7.43 -10.00 2.05
CA TYR A 348 7.35 -9.89 3.51
C TYR A 348 7.22 -8.41 3.90
N GLU A 349 6.04 -7.99 4.36
CA GLU A 349 5.76 -6.61 4.80
C GLU A 349 6.23 -6.42 6.24
N ALA A 350 7.09 -5.43 6.46
CA ALA A 350 7.77 -5.22 7.73
C ALA A 350 7.99 -3.74 8.06
N HIS A 351 7.99 -3.44 9.36
CA HIS A 351 8.30 -2.11 9.89
C HIS A 351 9.48 -2.21 10.85
N VAL A 352 10.64 -1.67 10.45
CA VAL A 352 11.93 -1.80 11.15
C VAL A 352 11.79 -1.52 12.64
N GLY A 353 11.27 -0.36 13.01
CA GLY A 353 11.23 0.10 14.41
C GLY A 353 10.46 -0.78 15.40
N MET A 354 9.60 -1.71 14.96
CA MET A 354 8.87 -2.61 15.86
C MET A 354 9.18 -4.10 15.63
N SER A 355 10.27 -4.39 14.93
CA SER A 355 10.76 -5.75 14.66
C SER A 355 11.56 -6.39 15.81
N SER A 356 11.78 -5.67 16.92
CA SER A 356 12.45 -6.19 18.12
C SER A 356 11.55 -7.16 18.89
N THR A 357 12.14 -8.15 19.57
CA THR A 357 11.45 -8.98 20.59
C THR A 357 11.20 -8.21 21.88
N GLU A 358 12.12 -7.32 22.26
CA GLU A 358 12.00 -6.40 23.38
C GLU A 358 11.14 -5.16 23.03
N PRO A 359 10.42 -4.55 24.00
CA PRO A 359 9.55 -3.40 23.78
C PRO A 359 10.35 -2.10 23.64
N LEU A 360 11.07 -1.95 22.52
CA LEU A 360 11.91 -0.81 22.17
C LEU A 360 11.85 -0.53 20.67
N ILE A 361 12.34 0.64 20.23
CA ILE A 361 12.49 0.92 18.79
C ILE A 361 13.72 0.18 18.27
N ASN A 362 13.52 -0.76 17.34
CA ASN A 362 14.61 -1.54 16.75
C ASN A 362 15.39 -0.76 15.68
N THR A 363 16.64 -1.16 15.43
CA THR A 363 17.53 -0.46 14.49
C THR A 363 17.56 -1.09 13.09
N TYR A 364 18.00 -0.31 12.09
CA TYR A 364 18.31 -0.81 10.74
C TYR A 364 19.37 -1.92 10.78
N ALA A 365 20.41 -1.78 11.61
CA ALA A 365 21.46 -2.79 11.78
C ALA A 365 20.95 -4.10 12.40
N SER A 366 20.05 -4.04 13.40
CA SER A 366 19.42 -5.22 13.98
C SER A 366 18.46 -5.89 12.99
N PHE A 367 17.69 -5.11 12.20
CA PHE A 367 16.85 -5.68 11.14
C PHE A 367 17.69 -6.36 10.05
N ARG A 368 18.81 -5.75 9.67
CA ARG A 368 19.80 -6.27 8.72
C ARG A 368 20.35 -7.63 9.15
N ASP A 369 20.73 -7.76 10.42
CA ASP A 369 21.48 -8.92 10.92
C ASP A 369 20.55 -10.04 11.43
N ASP A 370 19.44 -9.71 12.10
CA ASP A 370 18.55 -10.70 12.73
C ASP A 370 17.34 -11.06 11.84
N VAL A 371 16.75 -10.07 11.14
CA VAL A 371 15.42 -10.23 10.50
C VAL A 371 15.53 -10.62 9.02
N LEU A 372 16.43 -10.01 8.24
CA LEU A 372 16.62 -10.38 6.83
C LEU A 372 16.96 -11.88 6.64
N PRO A 373 17.82 -12.53 7.44
CA PRO A 373 18.09 -13.96 7.30
C PRO A 373 16.86 -14.83 7.62
N ARG A 374 16.02 -14.42 8.57
CA ARG A 374 14.72 -15.05 8.86
C ARG A 374 13.79 -14.97 7.65
N ILE A 375 13.66 -13.79 7.03
CA ILE A 375 12.82 -13.60 5.83
C ILE A 375 13.30 -14.49 4.67
N LYS A 376 14.63 -14.54 4.45
CA LYS A 376 15.20 -15.41 3.41
C LYS A 376 14.98 -16.90 3.69
N ARG A 377 15.14 -17.34 4.94
CA ARG A 377 14.91 -18.73 5.38
C ARG A 377 13.47 -19.19 5.09
N LEU A 378 12.50 -18.30 5.31
CA LEU A 378 11.08 -18.56 5.06
C LEU A 378 10.72 -18.65 3.55
N GLY A 379 11.63 -18.32 2.63
CA GLY A 379 11.41 -18.48 1.18
C GLY A 379 10.78 -17.27 0.46
N TYR A 380 10.60 -16.15 1.15
CA TYR A 380 10.23 -14.87 0.53
C TYR A 380 11.34 -14.38 -0.41
N ASN A 381 10.98 -13.60 -1.43
CA ASN A 381 11.92 -13.05 -2.41
C ASN A 381 11.92 -11.50 -2.47
N ALA A 382 11.00 -10.85 -1.75
CA ALA A 382 10.95 -9.41 -1.59
C ALA A 382 10.59 -9.01 -0.15
N VAL A 383 11.05 -7.84 0.28
CA VAL A 383 10.69 -7.20 1.55
C VAL A 383 10.03 -5.86 1.24
N GLN A 384 8.82 -5.62 1.77
CA GLN A 384 8.19 -4.30 1.73
C GLN A 384 8.49 -3.60 3.06
N ILE A 385 9.33 -2.57 3.05
CA ILE A 385 9.72 -1.86 4.26
C ILE A 385 8.87 -0.58 4.42
N MET A 386 8.04 -0.62 5.46
CA MET A 386 7.19 0.48 5.87
C MET A 386 7.96 1.57 6.61
N ALA A 387 7.39 2.79 6.64
CA ALA A 387 7.81 3.89 7.49
C ALA A 387 9.28 4.38 7.32
N ILE A 388 9.84 4.23 6.12
CA ILE A 388 11.20 4.72 5.81
C ILE A 388 11.25 6.25 5.80
N GLN A 389 10.34 6.94 5.11
CA GLN A 389 10.32 8.42 5.07
C GLN A 389 10.11 8.99 6.49
N GLU A 390 10.89 9.99 6.88
CA GLU A 390 10.82 10.51 8.24
C GLU A 390 9.47 11.19 8.51
N HIS A 391 8.90 10.82 9.65
CA HIS A 391 7.54 11.13 10.10
C HIS A 391 7.62 11.46 11.59
N SER A 392 7.09 12.59 12.06
CA SER A 392 7.28 13.04 13.45
C SER A 392 6.46 12.25 14.49
N TYR A 393 5.28 11.78 14.11
CA TYR A 393 4.39 10.99 14.95
C TYR A 393 4.59 9.49 14.70
N TYR A 394 5.30 8.79 15.57
CA TYR A 394 5.64 7.37 15.39
C TYR A 394 4.40 6.46 15.27
N ALA A 395 3.32 6.77 15.99
CA ALA A 395 2.05 6.07 15.89
C ALA A 395 1.23 6.38 14.61
N SER A 396 1.76 7.18 13.67
CA SER A 396 1.25 7.24 12.30
C SER A 396 1.66 6.04 11.43
N PHE A 397 2.51 5.16 11.96
CA PHE A 397 3.01 3.96 11.27
C PHE A 397 3.78 4.26 9.96
N GLY A 398 4.27 5.49 9.81
CA GLY A 398 4.96 6.00 8.62
C GLY A 398 4.13 6.98 7.77
N TYR A 399 2.80 6.94 7.87
CA TYR A 399 1.94 7.65 6.92
C TYR A 399 1.99 9.18 7.01
N HIS A 400 2.21 9.75 8.21
CA HIS A 400 2.30 11.21 8.36
C HIS A 400 3.74 11.71 8.18
N VAL A 401 4.25 11.56 6.95
CA VAL A 401 5.58 12.02 6.52
C VAL A 401 5.75 13.52 6.76
N THR A 402 6.92 13.90 7.27
CA THR A 402 7.34 15.29 7.49
C THR A 402 8.53 15.70 6.64
N ASN A 403 9.53 14.82 6.47
CA ASN A 403 10.79 15.12 5.75
C ASN A 403 11.05 14.06 4.68
N PHE A 404 10.50 14.28 3.48
CA PHE A 404 10.36 13.27 2.42
C PHE A 404 11.68 12.65 1.92
N PHE A 405 12.80 13.37 2.00
CA PHE A 405 14.13 12.93 1.56
C PHE A 405 14.99 12.30 2.68
N ALA A 406 14.52 12.33 3.93
CA ALA A 406 15.22 11.78 5.08
C ALA A 406 14.68 10.39 5.47
N PRO A 407 15.54 9.39 5.74
CA PRO A 407 15.13 8.15 6.38
C PRO A 407 14.89 8.37 7.87
N SER A 408 13.96 7.62 8.49
CA SER A 408 13.57 7.85 9.88
C SER A 408 14.71 7.61 10.88
N SER A 409 15.12 8.70 11.52
CA SER A 409 16.26 8.78 12.45
C SER A 409 16.14 7.88 13.68
N ARG A 410 14.93 7.42 14.00
CA ARG A 410 14.68 6.50 15.12
C ARG A 410 15.29 5.12 14.93
N CYS A 411 15.50 4.70 13.67
CA CYS A 411 16.03 3.38 13.34
C CYS A 411 17.55 3.38 13.09
N GLY A 412 18.18 4.55 12.93
CA GLY A 412 19.61 4.68 12.63
C GLY A 412 19.90 5.82 11.65
N THR A 413 21.07 5.77 11.04
CA THR A 413 21.53 6.76 10.05
C THR A 413 21.16 6.37 8.61
N PRO A 414 21.25 7.29 7.64
CA PRO A 414 21.16 7.00 6.21
C PRO A 414 22.07 5.85 5.74
N ASP A 415 23.31 5.79 6.20
CA ASP A 415 24.25 4.74 5.78
C ASP A 415 23.97 3.38 6.47
N ASP A 416 23.33 3.36 7.66
CA ASP A 416 22.78 2.12 8.24
C ASP A 416 21.66 1.54 7.36
N LEU A 417 20.79 2.38 6.79
CA LEU A 417 19.73 1.95 5.87
C LEU A 417 20.30 1.42 4.56
N LYS A 418 21.34 2.05 4.00
CA LYS A 418 22.07 1.49 2.84
C LYS A 418 22.68 0.13 3.16
N SER A 419 23.27 -0.03 4.35
CA SER A 419 23.82 -1.30 4.81
C SER A 419 22.75 -2.40 4.98
N LEU A 420 21.53 -2.05 5.38
CA LEU A 420 20.38 -2.97 5.40
C LEU A 420 20.04 -3.45 3.98
N ILE A 421 19.94 -2.53 3.01
CA ILE A 421 19.53 -2.85 1.63
C ILE A 421 20.61 -3.67 0.91
N ASP A 422 21.89 -3.28 1.06
CA ASP A 422 23.05 -4.02 0.51
C ASP A 422 23.11 -5.47 1.02
N ARG A 423 22.69 -5.71 2.27
CA ARG A 423 22.57 -7.07 2.85
C ARG A 423 21.36 -7.84 2.33
N ALA A 424 20.24 -7.16 2.07
CA ALA A 424 19.09 -7.79 1.43
C ALA A 424 19.44 -8.26 0.01
N HIS A 425 20.20 -7.44 -0.74
CA HIS A 425 20.74 -7.77 -2.05
C HIS A 425 21.73 -8.94 -1.99
N GLU A 426 22.63 -8.99 -1.00
CA GLU A 426 23.50 -10.15 -0.74
C GLU A 426 22.70 -11.46 -0.55
N LEU A 427 21.57 -11.37 0.17
CA LEU A 427 20.66 -12.49 0.38
C LEU A 427 19.76 -12.79 -0.83
N GLY A 428 19.84 -12.02 -1.91
CA GLY A 428 18.95 -12.14 -3.07
C GLY A 428 17.48 -11.91 -2.69
N LEU A 429 17.23 -10.82 -1.97
CA LEU A 429 15.90 -10.28 -1.65
C LEU A 429 15.77 -8.90 -2.30
N LEU A 430 14.67 -8.65 -3.00
CA LEU A 430 14.30 -7.29 -3.42
C LEU A 430 13.86 -6.48 -2.19
N VAL A 431 14.17 -5.19 -2.15
CA VAL A 431 13.66 -4.26 -1.14
C VAL A 431 12.76 -3.23 -1.79
N LEU A 432 11.47 -3.29 -1.47
CA LEU A 432 10.46 -2.32 -1.85
C LEU A 432 10.21 -1.35 -0.70
N MET A 433 9.94 -0.09 -1.00
CA MET A 433 9.72 0.97 -0.02
C MET A 433 8.28 1.49 -0.05
N ASP A 434 7.70 1.77 1.12
CA ASP A 434 6.47 2.56 1.22
C ASP A 434 6.77 4.03 0.86
N ILE A 435 6.12 4.55 -0.19
CA ILE A 435 6.28 5.94 -0.64
C ILE A 435 4.94 6.70 -0.54
N VAL A 436 4.86 7.62 0.42
CA VAL A 436 3.61 8.25 0.83
C VAL A 436 3.45 9.59 0.13
N HIS A 437 3.28 9.55 -1.19
CA HIS A 437 3.09 10.76 -2.01
C HIS A 437 1.61 11.20 -2.13
N SER A 438 0.69 10.56 -1.38
CA SER A 438 -0.73 10.92 -1.36
C SER A 438 -1.05 12.15 -0.50
N HIS A 439 -0.27 12.38 0.55
CA HIS A 439 -0.47 13.48 1.49
C HIS A 439 0.82 13.82 2.25
N SER A 440 0.78 14.88 3.06
CA SER A 440 1.83 15.27 4.01
C SER A 440 1.21 15.46 5.39
N SER A 441 2.00 15.25 6.45
CA SER A 441 1.65 15.69 7.80
C SER A 441 1.24 17.17 7.82
N ASN A 442 0.32 17.53 8.72
CA ASN A 442 -0.05 18.91 9.02
C ASN A 442 1.00 19.65 9.90
N ASN A 443 2.06 18.98 10.34
CA ASN A 443 3.14 19.57 11.16
C ASN A 443 3.82 20.76 10.47
N THR A 444 3.89 21.89 11.17
CA THR A 444 4.45 23.16 10.67
C THR A 444 5.85 23.49 11.18
N LEU A 445 6.31 22.89 12.29
CA LEU A 445 7.60 23.21 12.93
C LEU A 445 8.78 22.37 12.41
N ASP A 446 8.43 21.21 11.85
CA ASP A 446 9.29 20.05 11.62
C ASP A 446 8.89 19.27 10.36
N GLY A 447 7.92 19.78 9.59
CA GLY A 447 7.44 19.22 8.33
C GLY A 447 7.03 20.31 7.32
N LEU A 448 6.53 19.86 6.17
CA LEU A 448 6.33 20.67 4.97
C LEU A 448 5.14 21.67 5.05
N ASN A 449 4.29 21.60 6.08
CA ASN A 449 3.12 22.48 6.17
C ASN A 449 3.48 23.94 6.49
N MET A 450 2.77 24.88 5.85
CA MET A 450 3.01 26.32 5.94
C MET A 450 4.49 26.68 5.75
N PHE A 451 5.19 26.04 4.81
CA PHE A 451 6.64 26.14 4.66
C PHE A 451 7.11 27.58 4.46
N ASP A 452 6.63 28.23 3.40
CA ASP A 452 6.90 29.64 3.07
C ASP A 452 5.88 30.60 3.71
N GLY A 453 5.12 30.13 4.70
CA GLY A 453 4.02 30.84 5.36
C GLY A 453 2.72 30.97 4.55
N THR A 454 2.60 30.32 3.40
CA THR A 454 1.32 30.19 2.66
C THR A 454 0.71 28.80 2.83
N ASP A 455 -0.60 28.66 2.62
CA ASP A 455 -1.26 27.35 2.65
C ASP A 455 -1.11 26.58 1.33
N GLY A 456 -0.97 27.28 0.20
CA GLY A 456 -0.99 26.76 -1.17
C GLY A 456 0.37 26.54 -1.85
N HIS A 457 1.44 26.34 -1.07
CA HIS A 457 2.81 26.20 -1.58
C HIS A 457 3.07 24.86 -2.30
N TYR A 458 3.41 23.80 -1.55
CA TYR A 458 3.46 22.42 -2.06
C TYR A 458 2.06 21.78 -2.21
N PHE A 459 1.04 22.45 -1.67
CA PHE A 459 -0.32 21.93 -1.47
C PHE A 459 -1.35 22.78 -2.19
N HIS A 460 -2.58 22.29 -2.35
CA HIS A 460 -3.68 23.20 -2.70
C HIS A 460 -4.02 24.13 -1.50
N SER A 461 -4.57 25.31 -1.77
CA SER A 461 -5.13 26.19 -0.73
C SER A 461 -6.53 25.73 -0.29
N GLY A 462 -6.94 26.11 0.91
CA GLY A 462 -8.28 25.86 1.46
C GLY A 462 -8.64 24.38 1.54
N SER A 463 -9.92 24.05 1.28
CA SER A 463 -10.46 22.70 1.48
C SER A 463 -9.91 21.64 0.53
N ARG A 464 -9.58 21.96 -0.75
CA ARG A 464 -8.86 21.01 -1.65
C ARG A 464 -7.47 20.66 -1.11
N GLY A 465 -6.91 21.50 -0.23
CA GLY A 465 -5.61 21.32 0.40
C GLY A 465 -5.57 20.47 1.66
N TYR A 466 -6.70 19.91 2.13
CA TYR A 466 -6.79 19.31 3.46
C TYR A 466 -7.66 18.04 3.50
N HIS A 467 -7.04 16.92 3.85
CA HIS A 467 -7.71 15.62 3.96
C HIS A 467 -8.30 15.45 5.37
N TRP A 468 -9.54 15.89 5.55
CA TRP A 468 -10.21 15.98 6.86
C TRP A 468 -10.24 14.68 7.68
N MET A 469 -10.26 13.51 7.03
CA MET A 469 -10.30 12.20 7.68
C MET A 469 -8.91 11.75 8.18
N TRP A 470 -7.83 12.36 7.68
CA TRP A 470 -6.43 12.05 8.04
C TRP A 470 -5.69 13.26 8.67
N ASP A 471 -6.38 14.36 8.96
CA ASP A 471 -5.81 15.62 9.48
C ASP A 471 -4.50 16.04 8.78
N SER A 472 -4.51 16.03 7.44
CA SER A 472 -3.30 16.06 6.61
C SER A 472 -3.40 17.02 5.42
N ARG A 473 -2.25 17.45 4.87
CA ARG A 473 -2.17 18.32 3.69
C ARG A 473 -2.16 17.52 2.39
N LEU A 474 -2.81 18.04 1.35
CA LEU A 474 -2.91 17.42 0.02
C LEU A 474 -2.10 18.19 -1.03
N PHE A 475 -1.22 17.48 -1.74
CA PHE A 475 -0.31 18.05 -2.74
C PHE A 475 -1.04 18.71 -3.92
N ASN A 476 -0.43 19.76 -4.47
CA ASN A 476 -0.85 20.36 -5.73
C ASN A 476 -0.07 19.72 -6.89
N TYR A 477 -0.52 18.55 -7.35
CA TYR A 477 0.19 17.74 -8.37
C TYR A 477 0.35 18.46 -9.72
N GLY A 478 -0.46 19.50 -10.00
CA GLY A 478 -0.31 20.34 -11.20
C GLY A 478 0.79 21.40 -11.11
N SER A 479 1.45 21.55 -9.95
CA SER A 479 2.53 22.53 -9.75
C SER A 479 3.90 21.99 -10.18
N TRP A 480 4.65 22.77 -10.96
CA TRP A 480 5.93 22.37 -11.55
C TRP A 480 6.97 21.93 -10.52
N GLU A 481 7.14 22.70 -9.44
CA GLU A 481 8.09 22.36 -8.38
C GLU A 481 7.60 21.24 -7.46
N VAL A 482 6.28 20.99 -7.39
CA VAL A 482 5.73 19.79 -6.71
C VAL A 482 6.00 18.54 -7.54
N LEU A 483 5.81 18.59 -8.86
CA LEU A 483 6.23 17.53 -9.78
C LEU A 483 7.74 17.28 -9.65
N ARG A 484 8.56 18.33 -9.66
CA ARG A 484 10.01 18.19 -9.45
C ARG A 484 10.32 17.51 -8.12
N PHE A 485 9.71 17.97 -7.02
CA PHE A 485 9.91 17.43 -5.68
C PHE A 485 9.58 15.94 -5.60
N LEU A 486 8.36 15.55 -6.00
CA LEU A 486 7.87 14.16 -5.87
C LEU A 486 8.58 13.20 -6.85
N LEU A 487 8.81 13.60 -8.11
CA LEU A 487 9.55 12.78 -9.08
C LEU A 487 11.03 12.64 -8.69
N SER A 488 11.62 13.68 -8.11
CA SER A 488 12.99 13.61 -7.59
C SER A 488 13.07 12.79 -6.30
N ASN A 489 12.01 12.74 -5.49
CA ASN A 489 11.99 11.89 -4.31
C ASN A 489 11.90 10.40 -4.68
N ALA A 490 11.05 10.04 -5.64
CA ALA A 490 11.02 8.67 -6.18
C ALA A 490 12.39 8.26 -6.77
N ARG A 491 13.06 9.14 -7.52
CA ARG A 491 14.42 8.85 -8.02
C ARG A 491 15.47 8.77 -6.91
N TRP A 492 15.42 9.64 -5.90
CA TRP A 492 16.35 9.67 -4.76
C TRP A 492 16.43 8.32 -4.05
N TRP A 493 15.29 7.68 -3.76
CA TRP A 493 15.26 6.37 -3.10
C TRP A 493 15.79 5.23 -3.98
N LEU A 494 15.53 5.25 -5.30
CA LEU A 494 16.10 4.27 -6.23
C LEU A 494 17.61 4.48 -6.47
N GLU A 495 18.10 5.72 -6.49
CA GLU A 495 19.48 6.02 -6.87
C GLU A 495 20.47 6.10 -5.68
N GLU A 496 20.11 6.72 -4.55
CA GLU A 496 20.98 6.80 -3.36
C GLU A 496 20.94 5.52 -2.51
N TYR A 497 19.74 4.93 -2.34
CA TYR A 497 19.52 3.80 -1.41
C TYR A 497 19.34 2.45 -2.12
N LYS A 498 19.25 2.41 -3.45
CA LYS A 498 19.09 1.18 -4.25
C LYS A 498 17.85 0.36 -3.90
N PHE A 499 16.75 1.00 -3.51
CA PHE A 499 15.47 0.30 -3.45
C PHE A 499 15.11 -0.27 -4.84
N ASP A 500 14.48 -1.44 -4.86
CA ASP A 500 14.10 -2.20 -6.07
C ASP A 500 12.66 -1.87 -6.52
N GLY A 501 12.07 -0.82 -5.97
CA GLY A 501 10.70 -0.39 -6.26
C GLY A 501 9.96 0.18 -5.07
N PHE A 502 8.66 0.37 -5.24
CA PHE A 502 7.79 1.05 -4.28
C PHE A 502 6.42 0.40 -4.15
N ARG A 503 5.83 0.57 -2.97
CA ARG A 503 4.37 0.64 -2.81
C ARG A 503 3.97 2.10 -2.63
N PHE A 504 3.12 2.61 -3.51
CA PHE A 504 2.50 3.93 -3.37
C PHE A 504 1.27 3.81 -2.48
N ASP A 505 1.23 4.58 -1.40
CA ASP A 505 0.20 4.49 -0.37
C ASP A 505 -0.88 5.56 -0.51
N GLY A 506 -2.14 5.18 -0.24
CA GLY A 506 -3.29 6.06 -0.34
C GLY A 506 -3.64 6.48 -1.76
N VAL A 507 -3.33 5.67 -2.79
CA VAL A 507 -3.55 6.05 -4.21
C VAL A 507 -5.02 6.32 -4.52
N THR A 508 -5.94 5.64 -3.83
CA THR A 508 -7.38 5.98 -3.87
C THR A 508 -7.67 7.43 -3.45
N SER A 509 -6.94 7.95 -2.46
CA SER A 509 -7.07 9.33 -2.00
C SER A 509 -6.55 10.33 -3.06
N MET A 510 -5.52 9.93 -3.81
CA MET A 510 -4.95 10.71 -4.90
C MET A 510 -5.89 10.81 -6.11
N MET A 511 -6.42 9.67 -6.58
CA MET A 511 -7.11 9.61 -7.88
C MET A 511 -8.50 10.25 -7.90
N TYR A 512 -9.10 10.57 -6.75
CA TYR A 512 -10.44 11.12 -6.66
C TYR A 512 -10.52 12.33 -5.72
N THR A 513 -11.25 13.37 -6.11
CA THR A 513 -11.47 14.60 -5.32
C THR A 513 -12.33 14.40 -4.08
N HIS A 514 -12.98 13.23 -3.94
CA HIS A 514 -13.66 12.76 -2.73
C HIS A 514 -12.85 11.68 -1.97
N HIS A 515 -11.62 11.39 -2.42
CA HIS A 515 -10.65 10.50 -1.78
C HIS A 515 -11.13 9.06 -1.50
N GLY A 516 -12.15 8.58 -2.22
CA GLY A 516 -12.87 7.34 -1.92
C GLY A 516 -13.72 7.37 -0.63
N LEU A 517 -13.71 8.48 0.13
CA LEU A 517 -14.46 8.60 1.39
C LEU A 517 -15.97 8.63 1.14
N GLN A 518 -16.70 7.77 1.86
CA GLN A 518 -18.17 7.64 1.77
C GLN A 518 -18.70 7.27 0.37
N VAL A 519 -17.84 6.85 -0.56
CA VAL A 519 -18.20 6.36 -1.90
C VAL A 519 -18.07 4.84 -1.93
N ALA A 520 -19.03 4.18 -2.57
CA ALA A 520 -18.95 2.76 -2.90
C ALA A 520 -18.65 2.62 -4.40
N PHE A 521 -17.62 1.84 -4.73
CA PHE A 521 -17.30 1.49 -6.11
C PHE A 521 -18.03 0.18 -6.45
N THR A 522 -19.01 0.25 -7.36
CA THR A 522 -19.83 -0.88 -7.80
C THR A 522 -19.24 -1.59 -9.03
N GLY A 523 -18.18 -1.02 -9.61
CA GLY A 523 -17.61 -1.44 -10.89
C GLY A 523 -18.26 -0.72 -12.09
N ASN A 524 -19.04 0.33 -11.87
CA ASN A 524 -19.64 1.15 -12.91
C ASN A 524 -18.64 2.23 -13.35
N TYR A 525 -18.30 2.29 -14.64
CA TYR A 525 -17.15 3.08 -15.09
C TYR A 525 -17.35 4.61 -14.99
N ASN A 526 -18.59 5.06 -14.76
CA ASN A 526 -18.91 6.44 -14.37
C ASN A 526 -18.36 6.82 -12.98
N GLU A 527 -18.08 5.86 -12.10
CA GLU A 527 -17.48 6.07 -10.77
C GLU A 527 -15.96 6.31 -10.88
N TYR A 528 -15.33 5.80 -11.93
CA TYR A 528 -13.88 5.87 -12.16
C TYR A 528 -13.46 7.01 -13.09
N PHE A 529 -14.35 7.43 -14.00
CA PHE A 529 -14.02 8.31 -15.12
C PHE A 529 -15.02 9.47 -15.29
N GLY A 530 -14.75 10.59 -14.62
CA GLY A 530 -15.57 11.80 -14.69
C GLY A 530 -14.97 12.96 -13.90
N LEU A 531 -15.78 13.99 -13.61
CA LEU A 531 -15.33 15.19 -12.87
C LEU A 531 -14.90 14.91 -11.41
N ALA A 532 -15.19 13.72 -10.89
CA ALA A 532 -14.71 13.26 -9.59
C ALA A 532 -13.23 12.84 -9.62
N THR A 533 -12.70 12.45 -10.78
CA THR A 533 -11.32 11.98 -10.95
C THR A 533 -10.36 13.16 -10.93
N ASP A 534 -9.33 13.13 -10.07
CA ASP A 534 -8.28 14.15 -10.06
C ASP A 534 -7.25 13.84 -11.16
N VAL A 535 -7.33 14.57 -12.27
CA VAL A 535 -6.46 14.35 -13.44
C VAL A 535 -5.02 14.79 -13.15
N ASP A 536 -4.81 15.81 -12.31
CA ASP A 536 -3.47 16.29 -11.95
C ASP A 536 -2.71 15.17 -11.22
N ALA A 537 -3.37 14.54 -10.24
CA ALA A 537 -2.84 13.41 -9.48
C ALA A 537 -2.58 12.17 -10.35
N VAL A 538 -3.51 11.80 -11.24
CA VAL A 538 -3.33 10.63 -12.11
C VAL A 538 -2.20 10.87 -13.13
N VAL A 539 -2.05 12.08 -13.65
CA VAL A 539 -0.94 12.41 -14.57
C VAL A 539 0.40 12.39 -13.85
N TYR A 540 0.48 12.86 -12.59
CA TYR A 540 1.67 12.65 -11.76
C TYR A 540 1.99 11.15 -11.59
N LEU A 541 0.98 10.30 -11.34
CA LEU A 541 1.18 8.84 -11.21
C LEU A 541 1.66 8.19 -12.53
N MET A 542 1.24 8.69 -13.68
CA MET A 542 1.78 8.27 -14.98
C MET A 542 3.25 8.72 -15.15
N LEU A 543 3.56 9.97 -14.81
CA LEU A 543 4.93 10.51 -14.93
C LEU A 543 5.92 9.81 -13.99
N VAL A 544 5.52 9.43 -12.77
CA VAL A 544 6.41 8.71 -11.85
C VAL A 544 6.65 7.26 -12.26
N ASN A 545 5.64 6.56 -12.79
CA ASN A 545 5.83 5.22 -13.37
C ASN A 545 6.73 5.26 -14.63
N ASP A 546 6.63 6.31 -15.46
CA ASP A 546 7.58 6.56 -16.56
C ASP A 546 9.02 6.78 -16.06
N VAL A 547 9.22 7.53 -14.97
CA VAL A 547 10.56 7.71 -14.33
C VAL A 547 11.09 6.37 -13.81
N ILE A 548 10.28 5.61 -13.08
CA ILE A 548 10.67 4.32 -12.50
C ILE A 548 11.08 3.36 -13.62
N HIS A 549 10.16 3.02 -14.53
CA HIS A 549 10.38 1.98 -15.54
C HIS A 549 11.33 2.41 -16.66
N GLY A 550 11.44 3.71 -16.94
CA GLY A 550 12.37 4.25 -17.95
C GLY A 550 13.83 4.39 -17.46
N LEU A 551 14.07 4.48 -16.14
CA LEU A 551 15.42 4.59 -15.57
C LEU A 551 15.86 3.32 -14.82
N PHE A 552 14.92 2.48 -14.37
CA PHE A 552 15.14 1.26 -13.59
C PHE A 552 14.17 0.15 -14.04
N PRO A 553 14.36 -0.49 -15.22
CA PRO A 553 13.36 -1.41 -15.81
C PRO A 553 13.07 -2.69 -15.01
N GLU A 554 13.95 -3.08 -14.09
CA GLU A 554 13.74 -4.20 -13.16
C GLU A 554 12.91 -3.81 -11.93
N ALA A 555 12.67 -2.51 -11.69
CA ALA A 555 11.97 -2.05 -10.52
C ALA A 555 10.48 -2.44 -10.54
N VAL A 556 9.87 -2.51 -9.35
CA VAL A 556 8.46 -2.83 -9.17
C VAL A 556 7.67 -1.62 -8.67
N SER A 557 6.54 -1.30 -9.30
CA SER A 557 5.58 -0.31 -8.78
C SER A 557 4.27 -0.98 -8.35
N ILE A 558 3.97 -0.98 -7.05
CA ILE A 558 2.72 -1.46 -6.47
C ILE A 558 1.86 -0.26 -6.05
N GLY A 559 0.56 -0.29 -6.33
CA GLY A 559 -0.37 0.77 -5.88
C GLY A 559 -1.40 0.28 -4.86
N GLU A 560 -1.55 1.04 -3.76
CA GLU A 560 -2.67 0.90 -2.82
C GLU A 560 -3.92 1.62 -3.37
N ASP A 561 -4.63 0.94 -4.28
CA ASP A 561 -5.97 1.34 -4.73
C ASP A 561 -7.02 0.35 -4.24
N VAL A 562 -8.00 0.83 -3.45
CA VAL A 562 -9.19 0.06 -3.05
C VAL A 562 -10.32 0.17 -4.07
N SER A 563 -10.32 1.20 -4.93
CA SER A 563 -11.46 1.48 -5.83
C SER A 563 -11.65 0.44 -6.93
N GLY A 564 -10.57 -0.19 -7.41
CA GLY A 564 -10.61 -1.08 -8.56
C GLY A 564 -10.55 -0.34 -9.90
N MET A 565 -9.85 0.80 -9.96
CA MET A 565 -9.81 1.63 -11.15
C MET A 565 -9.31 0.82 -12.38
N PRO A 566 -10.05 0.77 -13.50
CA PRO A 566 -9.59 0.12 -14.72
C PRO A 566 -8.33 0.79 -15.30
N THR A 567 -7.47 0.01 -15.96
CA THR A 567 -6.21 0.48 -16.61
C THR A 567 -5.12 0.93 -15.64
N PHE A 568 -5.26 0.61 -14.35
CA PHE A 568 -4.30 0.98 -13.32
C PHE A 568 -2.96 0.24 -13.49
N CYS A 569 -3.00 -1.07 -13.72
CA CYS A 569 -1.81 -1.91 -13.92
C CYS A 569 -1.47 -2.12 -15.41
N ILE A 570 -1.81 -1.15 -16.27
CA ILE A 570 -1.52 -1.16 -17.71
C ILE A 570 -0.46 -0.07 -18.00
N PRO A 571 0.53 -0.30 -18.89
CA PRO A 571 1.58 0.68 -19.18
C PRO A 571 1.05 2.05 -19.63
N THR A 572 1.77 3.11 -19.25
CA THR A 572 1.55 4.50 -19.69
C THR A 572 1.50 4.62 -21.21
N GLN A 573 2.38 3.92 -21.90
CA GLN A 573 2.51 3.90 -23.36
C GLN A 573 1.23 3.40 -24.06
N ASP A 574 0.51 2.49 -23.41
CA ASP A 574 -0.73 1.88 -23.88
C ASP A 574 -2.00 2.66 -23.47
N GLY A 575 -1.86 3.59 -22.51
CA GLY A 575 -2.92 4.49 -22.02
C GLY A 575 -3.30 4.31 -20.54
N GLY A 576 -2.63 3.40 -19.82
CA GLY A 576 -2.88 3.15 -18.40
C GLY A 576 -2.09 4.06 -17.45
N VAL A 577 -2.17 3.77 -16.14
CA VAL A 577 -1.47 4.53 -15.08
C VAL A 577 -0.01 4.10 -14.90
N GLY A 578 0.36 2.90 -15.36
CA GLY A 578 1.74 2.42 -15.39
C GLY A 578 2.20 1.58 -14.19
N PHE A 579 1.31 1.23 -13.27
CA PHE A 579 1.66 0.33 -12.16
C PHE A 579 1.91 -1.10 -12.65
N ASP A 580 2.69 -1.87 -11.89
CA ASP A 580 2.87 -3.30 -12.13
C ASP A 580 1.77 -4.13 -11.48
N TYR A 581 1.47 -3.81 -10.22
CA TYR A 581 0.51 -4.53 -9.40
C TYR A 581 -0.36 -3.55 -8.63
N ARG A 582 -1.54 -4.01 -8.23
CA ARG A 582 -2.32 -3.40 -7.14
C ARG A 582 -2.51 -4.38 -5.99
N LEU A 583 -2.75 -3.85 -4.79
CA LEU A 583 -3.18 -4.67 -3.65
C LEU A 583 -4.61 -5.19 -3.86
N HIS A 584 -4.84 -6.49 -3.62
CA HIS A 584 -6.17 -7.10 -3.70
C HIS A 584 -6.91 -6.99 -2.34
N MET A 585 -7.15 -5.75 -1.91
CA MET A 585 -7.52 -5.42 -0.53
C MET A 585 -8.79 -6.13 -0.01
N ALA A 586 -9.77 -6.38 -0.89
CA ALA A 586 -11.04 -7.02 -0.56
C ALA A 586 -10.94 -8.47 -0.02
N ILE A 587 -9.78 -9.13 -0.16
CA ILE A 587 -9.57 -10.49 0.37
C ILE A 587 -9.58 -10.48 1.90
N ALA A 588 -8.88 -9.52 2.54
CA ALA A 588 -8.79 -9.45 3.99
C ALA A 588 -10.17 -9.18 4.63
N ASP A 589 -10.93 -8.23 4.08
CA ASP A 589 -12.30 -7.94 4.51
C ASP A 589 -13.21 -9.19 4.44
N LYS A 590 -13.07 -10.02 3.40
CA LYS A 590 -13.84 -11.25 3.27
C LYS A 590 -13.50 -12.27 4.35
N TRP A 591 -12.22 -12.42 4.70
CA TRP A 591 -11.83 -13.31 5.80
C TRP A 591 -12.37 -12.81 7.14
N ILE A 592 -12.28 -11.51 7.43
CA ILE A 592 -12.87 -10.89 8.63
C ILE A 592 -14.40 -11.10 8.66
N GLU A 593 -15.10 -10.93 7.53
CA GLU A 593 -16.54 -11.15 7.41
C GLU A 593 -16.95 -12.61 7.68
N LEU A 594 -16.12 -13.57 7.26
CA LEU A 594 -16.34 -15.01 7.49
C LEU A 594 -15.98 -15.45 8.91
N LEU A 595 -14.90 -14.92 9.49
CA LEU A 595 -14.46 -15.20 10.87
C LEU A 595 -15.44 -14.66 11.93
N LYS A 596 -16.27 -13.67 11.56
CA LYS A 596 -17.42 -13.19 12.36
C LYS A 596 -18.67 -14.08 12.26
N LYS A 597 -18.63 -15.16 11.46
CA LYS A 597 -19.71 -16.16 11.27
C LYS A 597 -19.24 -17.55 11.73
N LYS A 598 -20.14 -18.53 11.70
CA LYS A 598 -19.81 -19.94 11.93
C LYS A 598 -19.30 -20.62 10.66
N ASP A 599 -18.43 -21.62 10.84
CA ASP A 599 -17.90 -22.46 9.76
C ASP A 599 -19.02 -23.09 8.89
N GLU A 600 -20.16 -23.46 9.49
CA GLU A 600 -21.30 -24.04 8.77
C GLU A 600 -21.90 -23.10 7.68
N ASP A 601 -21.88 -21.80 7.96
CA ASP A 601 -22.49 -20.74 7.15
C ASP A 601 -21.58 -20.23 6.02
N TRP A 602 -20.29 -20.61 6.02
CA TRP A 602 -19.32 -20.16 5.03
C TRP A 602 -19.69 -20.63 3.62
N LYS A 603 -19.66 -19.70 2.66
CA LYS A 603 -19.99 -19.96 1.26
C LYS A 603 -18.75 -20.13 0.42
N MET A 604 -18.58 -21.32 -0.15
CA MET A 604 -17.44 -21.65 -1.01
C MET A 604 -17.49 -20.82 -2.30
N GLY A 605 -18.69 -20.54 -2.81
CA GLY A 605 -18.94 -19.62 -3.91
C GLY A 605 -18.45 -18.19 -3.63
N ASP A 606 -18.68 -17.67 -2.43
CA ASP A 606 -18.29 -16.30 -2.04
C ASP A 606 -16.77 -16.18 -1.86
N ILE A 607 -16.12 -17.19 -1.25
CA ILE A 607 -14.65 -17.27 -1.13
C ILE A 607 -14.02 -17.27 -2.52
N ILE A 608 -14.45 -18.18 -3.40
CA ILE A 608 -13.94 -18.26 -4.77
C ILE A 608 -14.21 -16.96 -5.53
N HIS A 609 -15.40 -16.37 -5.39
CA HIS A 609 -15.73 -15.12 -6.06
C HIS A 609 -14.80 -14.00 -5.61
N THR A 610 -14.60 -13.76 -4.31
CA THR A 610 -13.68 -12.70 -3.86
C THR A 610 -12.25 -12.93 -4.33
N LEU A 611 -11.72 -14.15 -4.23
CA LEU A 611 -10.34 -14.44 -4.66
C LEU A 611 -10.14 -14.26 -6.17
N THR A 612 -11.19 -14.45 -6.99
CA THR A 612 -11.08 -14.46 -8.46
C THR A 612 -11.72 -13.26 -9.17
N ASN A 613 -12.45 -12.39 -8.47
CA ASN A 613 -13.11 -11.20 -9.03
C ASN A 613 -12.12 -10.05 -9.26
N ARG A 614 -11.21 -10.24 -10.21
CA ARG A 614 -10.12 -9.31 -10.55
C ARG A 614 -9.98 -9.20 -12.08
N ARG A 615 -9.32 -8.13 -12.53
CA ARG A 615 -9.19 -7.82 -13.97
C ARG A 615 -8.07 -8.67 -14.58
N TRP A 616 -8.41 -9.55 -15.54
CA TRP A 616 -7.51 -10.59 -16.07
C TRP A 616 -6.14 -10.08 -16.57
N SER A 617 -6.09 -8.85 -17.11
CA SER A 617 -4.86 -8.26 -17.65
C SER A 617 -4.13 -7.30 -16.70
N GLU A 618 -4.53 -7.23 -15.42
CA GLU A 618 -3.98 -6.31 -14.43
C GLU A 618 -3.59 -7.09 -13.16
N LYS A 619 -2.28 -7.17 -12.86
CA LYS A 619 -1.75 -8.09 -11.85
C LYS A 619 -2.10 -7.65 -10.43
N CYS A 620 -2.36 -8.61 -9.55
CA CYS A 620 -2.69 -8.36 -8.14
C CYS A 620 -1.66 -8.97 -7.19
N VAL A 621 -1.34 -8.26 -6.10
CA VAL A 621 -0.72 -8.84 -4.90
C VAL A 621 -1.83 -9.18 -3.90
N ALA A 622 -1.89 -10.44 -3.46
CA ALA A 622 -2.89 -10.95 -2.53
C ALA A 622 -2.31 -11.24 -1.15
N TYR A 623 -3.11 -10.98 -0.11
CA TYR A 623 -2.77 -11.25 1.29
C TYR A 623 -4.04 -11.64 2.04
N ALA A 624 -3.89 -12.47 3.09
CA ALA A 624 -5.03 -12.91 3.90
C ALA A 624 -5.41 -11.86 4.96
N GLU A 625 -4.40 -11.18 5.49
CA GLU A 625 -4.49 -10.10 6.48
C GLU A 625 -3.29 -9.16 6.27
N SER A 626 -3.45 -7.88 6.59
CA SER A 626 -2.42 -6.83 6.43
C SER A 626 -2.03 -6.22 7.78
N HIS A 627 -1.08 -5.29 7.73
CA HIS A 627 -0.75 -4.43 8.87
C HIS A 627 -1.99 -3.71 9.48
N ASP A 628 -2.99 -3.34 8.69
CA ASP A 628 -4.20 -2.60 9.14
C ASP A 628 -5.09 -3.49 10.04
N GLN A 629 -5.13 -4.81 9.82
CA GLN A 629 -5.80 -5.79 10.70
C GLN A 629 -4.97 -6.16 11.94
N ALA A 630 -3.65 -5.98 11.89
CA ALA A 630 -2.77 -6.24 13.02
C ALA A 630 -2.80 -5.12 14.08
N LEU A 631 -3.34 -3.93 13.74
CA LEU A 631 -3.44 -2.77 14.65
C LEU A 631 -4.56 -2.89 15.69
N VAL A 632 -4.40 -2.11 16.78
CA VAL A 632 -5.39 -1.98 17.86
C VAL A 632 -6.74 -1.50 17.33
N GLY A 633 -7.77 -2.33 17.49
CA GLY A 633 -9.14 -2.05 17.02
C GLY A 633 -9.74 -3.18 16.20
N ASP A 634 -8.91 -4.01 15.56
CA ASP A 634 -9.31 -5.31 14.99
C ASP A 634 -8.48 -6.43 15.65
N LYS A 635 -8.36 -7.58 14.99
CA LYS A 635 -7.57 -8.74 15.42
C LYS A 635 -6.89 -9.40 14.21
N THR A 636 -5.74 -10.03 14.43
CA THR A 636 -5.15 -10.98 13.47
C THR A 636 -6.07 -12.18 13.24
N ILE A 637 -5.93 -12.87 12.10
CA ILE A 637 -6.67 -14.11 11.80
C ILE A 637 -6.44 -15.16 12.89
N ALA A 638 -5.22 -15.28 13.40
CA ALA A 638 -4.91 -16.16 14.52
C ALA A 638 -5.73 -15.81 15.78
N PHE A 639 -5.84 -14.53 16.13
CA PHE A 639 -6.57 -14.09 17.33
C PHE A 639 -8.11 -13.98 17.11
N TRP A 640 -8.58 -13.92 15.87
CA TRP A 640 -9.98 -14.22 15.49
C TRP A 640 -10.32 -15.70 15.64
N LEU A 641 -9.39 -16.60 15.28
CA LEU A 641 -9.60 -18.05 15.29
C LEU A 641 -9.48 -18.69 16.67
N MET A 642 -8.56 -18.20 17.52
CA MET A 642 -8.14 -18.85 18.77
C MET A 642 -8.29 -17.99 20.04
N ASP A 643 -8.34 -16.66 19.90
CA ASP A 643 -8.50 -15.72 21.03
C ASP A 643 -7.52 -16.02 22.19
N LYS A 644 -7.98 -15.94 23.45
CA LYS A 644 -7.18 -16.14 24.67
C LYS A 644 -6.67 -17.57 24.90
N ASP A 645 -7.16 -18.57 24.16
CA ASP A 645 -6.64 -19.95 24.29
C ASP A 645 -5.19 -20.04 23.80
N MET A 646 -4.77 -19.10 22.93
CA MET A 646 -3.39 -18.95 22.46
C MET A 646 -2.38 -18.82 23.62
N TYR A 647 -2.76 -18.20 24.73
CA TYR A 647 -1.88 -18.01 25.90
C TYR A 647 -1.69 -19.27 26.75
N ASN A 648 -2.56 -20.28 26.60
CA ASN A 648 -2.65 -21.43 27.52
C ASN A 648 -2.39 -22.78 26.85
N PHE A 649 -2.71 -22.91 25.56
CA PHE A 649 -2.77 -24.20 24.84
C PHE A 649 -1.83 -24.31 23.63
N MET A 650 -1.03 -23.27 23.35
CA MET A 650 -0.03 -23.27 22.28
C MET A 650 1.24 -24.05 22.61
N ALA A 651 1.38 -24.63 23.80
CA ALA A 651 2.50 -25.52 24.11
C ALA A 651 2.23 -26.97 23.65
N LEU A 652 3.30 -27.67 23.26
CA LEU A 652 3.25 -29.09 22.88
C LEU A 652 3.27 -30.06 24.08
N ASP A 653 3.59 -29.58 25.28
CA ASP A 653 3.61 -30.36 26.54
C ASP A 653 2.23 -30.84 27.02
N ARG A 654 1.15 -30.35 26.39
CA ARG A 654 -0.25 -30.58 26.76
C ARG A 654 -1.13 -30.90 25.55
N PRO A 655 -2.26 -31.60 25.75
CA PRO A 655 -3.27 -31.75 24.72
C PRO A 655 -3.72 -30.39 24.16
N SER A 656 -3.93 -30.34 22.86
CA SER A 656 -4.56 -29.21 22.18
C SER A 656 -6.06 -29.13 22.54
N THR A 657 -6.69 -27.98 22.26
CA THR A 657 -8.15 -27.84 22.34
C THR A 657 -8.76 -27.86 20.93
N PRO A 658 -10.03 -28.28 20.75
CA PRO A 658 -10.70 -28.20 19.45
C PRO A 658 -10.76 -26.78 18.84
N LEU A 659 -10.54 -25.74 19.64
CA LEU A 659 -10.43 -24.35 19.17
C LEU A 659 -9.04 -24.06 18.59
N ILE A 660 -7.97 -24.51 19.25
CA ILE A 660 -6.59 -24.43 18.73
C ILE A 660 -6.43 -25.30 17.47
N ASP A 661 -6.97 -26.52 17.47
CA ASP A 661 -6.93 -27.42 16.30
C ASP A 661 -7.66 -26.80 15.10
N ARG A 662 -8.84 -26.21 15.32
CA ARG A 662 -9.55 -25.42 14.31
C ARG A 662 -8.71 -24.24 13.83
N GLY A 663 -8.08 -23.51 14.75
CA GLY A 663 -7.36 -22.29 14.44
C GLY A 663 -6.08 -22.52 13.62
N ILE A 664 -5.25 -23.47 14.03
CA ILE A 664 -4.05 -23.87 13.28
C ILE A 664 -4.43 -24.38 11.89
N ALA A 665 -5.46 -25.23 11.77
CA ALA A 665 -5.93 -25.72 10.48
C ALA A 665 -6.44 -24.58 9.57
N LEU A 666 -7.34 -23.73 10.07
CA LEU A 666 -7.92 -22.65 9.25
C LEU A 666 -6.92 -21.54 8.90
N HIS A 667 -5.97 -21.19 9.78
CA HIS A 667 -4.90 -20.22 9.47
C HIS A 667 -4.07 -20.68 8.26
N LYS A 668 -3.59 -21.93 8.27
CA LYS A 668 -2.89 -22.56 7.15
C LYS A 668 -3.74 -22.57 5.87
N MET A 669 -5.00 -23.03 5.96
CA MET A 669 -5.90 -23.11 4.80
C MET A 669 -6.21 -21.74 4.19
N ILE A 670 -6.48 -20.73 5.01
CA ILE A 670 -6.81 -19.36 4.58
C ILE A 670 -5.61 -18.73 3.84
N ARG A 671 -4.39 -18.90 4.36
CA ARG A 671 -3.18 -18.38 3.73
C ARG A 671 -2.90 -19.09 2.40
N LEU A 672 -2.96 -20.43 2.35
CA LEU A 672 -2.71 -21.21 1.13
C LEU A 672 -3.76 -20.97 0.04
N ILE A 673 -5.06 -20.87 0.34
CA ILE A 673 -6.07 -20.58 -0.70
C ILE A 673 -5.94 -19.14 -1.22
N THR A 674 -5.53 -18.21 -0.36
CA THR A 674 -5.29 -16.80 -0.74
C THR A 674 -4.12 -16.69 -1.72
N MET A 675 -3.00 -17.36 -1.43
CA MET A 675 -1.87 -17.47 -2.36
C MET A 675 -2.25 -18.23 -3.64
N GLY A 676 -2.96 -19.35 -3.48
CA GLY A 676 -3.37 -20.23 -4.57
C GLY A 676 -4.29 -19.59 -5.60
N LEU A 677 -5.19 -18.67 -5.21
CA LEU A 677 -6.17 -18.07 -6.13
C LEU A 677 -6.16 -16.54 -6.27
N GLY A 678 -5.68 -15.81 -5.26
CA GLY A 678 -5.99 -14.38 -5.09
C GLY A 678 -5.23 -13.39 -5.99
N GLY A 679 -4.04 -13.75 -6.47
CA GLY A 679 -3.15 -12.84 -7.20
C GLY A 679 -1.99 -13.51 -7.93
N GLU A 680 -1.13 -12.70 -8.52
CA GLU A 680 0.16 -13.04 -9.17
C GLU A 680 1.36 -12.80 -8.22
N GLY A 681 1.11 -12.11 -7.11
CA GLY A 681 2.02 -11.97 -5.98
C GLY A 681 1.32 -12.28 -4.67
N TYR A 682 2.10 -12.64 -3.65
CA TYR A 682 1.67 -12.87 -2.28
C TYR A 682 2.33 -11.87 -1.33
N LEU A 683 1.60 -11.42 -0.30
CA LEU A 683 2.13 -10.59 0.77
C LEU A 683 1.76 -11.15 2.15
N ASN A 684 2.71 -11.07 3.09
CA ASN A 684 2.53 -11.43 4.49
C ASN A 684 3.12 -10.33 5.39
N PHE A 685 2.32 -9.81 6.32
CA PHE A 685 2.80 -8.87 7.34
C PHE A 685 3.51 -9.58 8.51
N MET A 686 4.61 -9.00 8.97
CA MET A 686 5.54 -9.63 9.91
C MET A 686 4.90 -10.15 11.23
N GLY A 687 5.10 -11.44 11.46
CA GLY A 687 4.53 -12.22 12.57
C GLY A 687 3.25 -12.97 12.20
N ASN A 688 2.51 -12.56 11.17
CA ASN A 688 1.28 -13.24 10.78
C ASN A 688 1.55 -14.62 10.15
N GLU A 689 2.78 -14.87 9.67
CA GLU A 689 3.21 -16.16 9.12
C GLU A 689 3.15 -17.30 10.13
N PHE A 690 3.52 -17.04 11.39
CA PHE A 690 3.42 -17.99 12.50
C PHE A 690 2.20 -17.75 13.39
N GLY A 691 1.27 -16.88 12.97
CA GLY A 691 0.07 -16.54 13.73
C GLY A 691 0.37 -15.84 15.07
N HIS A 692 1.17 -14.77 15.03
CA HIS A 692 1.52 -13.96 16.21
C HIS A 692 0.26 -13.57 17.03
N PRO A 693 0.28 -13.74 18.36
CA PRO A 693 -0.85 -13.41 19.24
C PRO A 693 -1.02 -11.90 19.44
N GLU A 694 -2.02 -11.52 20.24
CA GLU A 694 -2.27 -10.11 20.61
C GLU A 694 -2.61 -9.22 19.39
N TRP A 695 -2.13 -7.98 19.39
CA TRP A 695 -2.26 -6.96 18.35
C TRP A 695 -1.08 -5.98 18.46
N ILE A 696 -1.00 -5.02 17.55
CA ILE A 696 -0.03 -3.91 17.55
C ILE A 696 -0.68 -2.66 18.12
N ASP A 697 -0.02 -2.03 19.07
CA ASP A 697 -0.36 -0.67 19.52
C ASP A 697 0.93 0.12 19.69
N PHE A 698 0.98 1.32 19.13
CA PHE A 698 2.14 2.20 19.15
C PHE A 698 2.10 3.11 20.38
N PRO A 699 3.25 3.54 20.93
CA PRO A 699 3.29 4.42 22.09
C PRO A 699 2.54 5.73 21.80
N ARG A 700 1.45 5.97 22.54
CA ARG A 700 0.57 7.14 22.37
C ARG A 700 -0.03 7.63 23.68
N GLY A 701 -0.18 8.96 23.78
CA GLY A 701 -0.90 9.64 24.85
C GLY A 701 -2.41 9.78 24.58
N ASP A 702 -3.10 10.52 25.45
CA ASP A 702 -4.55 10.75 25.38
C ASP A 702 -4.93 11.69 24.23
N GLN A 703 -5.69 11.17 23.25
CA GLN A 703 -6.20 11.98 22.14
C GLN A 703 -7.48 12.71 22.57
N HIS A 704 -7.46 14.03 22.45
CA HIS A 704 -8.61 14.88 22.79
C HIS A 704 -9.36 15.23 21.50
N LEU A 705 -10.58 14.70 21.34
CA LEU A 705 -11.39 14.93 20.14
C LEU A 705 -12.09 16.31 20.21
N PRO A 706 -12.40 16.98 19.08
CA PRO A 706 -13.04 18.30 19.06
C PRO A 706 -14.41 18.39 19.75
N ASN A 707 -15.07 17.26 20.00
CA ASN A 707 -16.33 17.16 20.75
C ASN A 707 -16.13 17.00 22.27
N GLY A 708 -14.91 17.16 22.78
CA GLY A 708 -14.56 17.02 24.20
C GLY A 708 -14.40 15.58 24.70
N LYS A 709 -14.59 14.56 23.84
CA LYS A 709 -14.31 13.17 24.22
C LYS A 709 -12.80 12.92 24.22
N VAL A 710 -12.29 12.41 25.34
CA VAL A 710 -10.94 11.82 25.40
C VAL A 710 -10.98 10.37 24.92
N VAL A 711 -10.07 10.01 24.02
CA VAL A 711 -9.71 8.62 23.70
C VAL A 711 -8.41 8.32 24.45
N PRO A 712 -8.41 7.38 25.41
CA PRO A 712 -7.23 7.14 26.23
C PRO A 712 -6.07 6.59 25.42
N GLY A 713 -4.88 7.05 25.75
CA GLY A 713 -3.61 6.52 25.27
C GLY A 713 -3.31 5.14 25.86
N ASN A 714 -2.07 4.69 25.66
CA ASN A 714 -1.53 3.48 26.30
C ASN A 714 -0.36 3.81 27.24
N ASN A 715 -0.34 5.03 27.79
CA ASN A 715 0.75 5.58 28.60
C ASN A 715 2.11 5.59 27.88
N ASN A 716 2.11 5.76 26.54
CA ASN A 716 3.29 5.64 25.68
C ASN A 716 4.01 4.27 25.79
N SER A 717 3.23 3.19 25.93
CA SER A 717 3.77 1.83 26.05
C SER A 717 4.28 1.29 24.71
N PHE A 718 5.44 0.63 24.76
CA PHE A 718 6.01 -0.13 23.65
C PHE A 718 5.67 -1.64 23.70
N ASP A 719 4.90 -2.12 24.71
CA ASP A 719 4.65 -3.55 24.89
C ASP A 719 3.93 -4.22 23.71
N LYS A 720 3.15 -3.48 22.91
CA LYS A 720 2.55 -3.97 21.67
C LYS A 720 3.25 -3.47 20.40
N CYS A 721 4.32 -2.68 20.56
CA CYS A 721 5.15 -2.15 19.47
C CYS A 721 6.40 -3.04 19.28
N ARG A 722 6.22 -4.36 19.27
CA ARG A 722 7.26 -5.40 19.17
C ARG A 722 6.79 -6.65 18.40
N ARG A 723 7.72 -7.50 17.96
CA ARG A 723 7.48 -8.82 17.32
C ARG A 723 8.14 -9.95 18.12
N ARG A 724 7.33 -10.88 18.63
CA ARG A 724 7.77 -12.06 19.39
C ARG A 724 8.17 -13.20 18.47
N PHE A 725 9.26 -13.02 17.72
CA PHE A 725 9.82 -14.05 16.82
C PHE A 725 10.25 -15.31 17.57
N ASP A 726 10.62 -15.17 18.85
CA ASP A 726 10.91 -16.25 19.78
C ASP A 726 9.76 -17.27 19.93
N LEU A 727 8.51 -16.88 19.68
CA LEU A 727 7.37 -17.81 19.67
C LEU A 727 7.41 -18.75 18.46
N GLY A 728 7.79 -18.25 17.28
CA GLY A 728 7.86 -19.03 16.03
C GLY A 728 9.13 -19.87 15.90
N ASP A 729 10.24 -19.44 16.53
CA ASP A 729 11.48 -20.24 16.63
C ASP A 729 11.43 -21.28 17.78
N ALA A 730 10.45 -21.22 18.68
CA ALA A 730 10.31 -22.18 19.79
C ALA A 730 9.64 -23.49 19.32
N GLU A 731 10.45 -24.50 18.98
CA GLU A 731 10.01 -25.86 18.60
C GLU A 731 8.99 -26.51 19.57
N TYR A 732 9.00 -26.13 20.85
CA TYR A 732 8.06 -26.63 21.86
C TYR A 732 6.68 -25.94 21.85
N LEU A 733 6.46 -25.00 20.93
CA LEU A 733 5.20 -24.26 20.74
C LEU A 733 4.60 -24.50 19.34
N ARG A 734 3.27 -24.48 19.27
CA ARG A 734 2.47 -24.68 18.04
C ARG A 734 2.59 -23.55 17.01
N TYR A 735 3.14 -22.39 17.39
CA TYR A 735 3.48 -21.31 16.46
C TYR A 735 4.53 -21.78 15.44
N HIS A 736 5.50 -22.61 15.86
CA HIS A 736 6.52 -23.17 14.99
C HIS A 736 5.91 -23.95 13.81
N GLY A 737 4.91 -24.81 14.05
CA GLY A 737 4.25 -25.54 12.96
C GLY A 737 3.50 -24.67 11.95
N MET A 738 3.02 -23.48 12.36
CA MET A 738 2.46 -22.50 11.40
C MET A 738 3.57 -21.80 10.61
N GLN A 739 4.71 -21.52 11.23
CA GLN A 739 5.91 -21.01 10.56
C GLN A 739 6.46 -21.97 9.49
N GLU A 740 6.59 -23.26 9.83
CA GLU A 740 7.09 -24.27 8.90
C GLU A 740 6.11 -24.50 7.73
N PHE A 741 4.80 -24.36 7.96
CA PHE A 741 3.81 -24.39 6.88
C PHE A 741 3.92 -23.17 5.96
N ASP A 742 4.20 -21.98 6.50
CA ASP A 742 4.50 -20.81 5.67
C ASP A 742 5.73 -21.06 4.79
N GLN A 743 6.82 -21.55 5.39
CA GLN A 743 8.04 -21.85 4.67
C GLN A 743 7.78 -22.87 3.55
N ALA A 744 7.05 -23.95 3.83
CA ALA A 744 6.66 -24.94 2.82
C ALA A 744 5.77 -24.33 1.70
N MET A 745 4.86 -23.41 2.05
CA MET A 745 4.01 -22.70 1.10
C MET A 745 4.80 -21.75 0.17
N GLN A 746 5.78 -21.00 0.69
CA GLN A 746 6.64 -20.14 -0.16
C GLN A 746 7.53 -20.97 -1.09
N HIS A 747 8.07 -22.10 -0.61
CA HIS A 747 8.91 -23.00 -1.40
C HIS A 747 8.11 -23.79 -2.46
N LEU A 748 6.83 -24.07 -2.22
CA LEU A 748 5.93 -24.64 -3.22
C LEU A 748 5.78 -23.70 -4.44
N GLU A 749 5.62 -22.39 -4.22
CA GLU A 749 5.58 -21.40 -5.31
C GLU A 749 6.93 -21.25 -6.01
N GLU A 750 8.05 -21.23 -5.28
CA GLU A 750 9.39 -21.21 -5.90
C GLU A 750 9.64 -22.45 -6.79
N THR A 751 9.08 -23.60 -6.42
CA THR A 751 9.25 -24.87 -7.16
C THR A 751 8.33 -24.97 -8.38
N TYR A 752 7.11 -24.44 -8.31
CA TYR A 752 6.07 -24.69 -9.33
C TYR A 752 5.57 -23.43 -10.08
N GLY A 753 5.89 -22.22 -9.63
CA GLY A 753 5.54 -20.95 -10.29
C GLY A 753 4.04 -20.76 -10.54
N PHE A 754 3.18 -21.26 -9.64
CA PHE A 754 1.75 -21.33 -9.88
C PHE A 754 1.06 -19.95 -9.85
N MET A 755 1.56 -18.97 -9.09
CA MET A 755 0.92 -17.65 -9.02
C MET A 755 0.94 -16.90 -10.37
N THR A 756 1.94 -17.13 -11.23
CA THR A 756 2.02 -16.48 -12.56
C THR A 756 1.61 -17.37 -13.73
N SER A 757 1.12 -18.58 -13.46
CA SER A 757 0.57 -19.47 -14.49
C SER A 757 -0.73 -18.93 -15.10
N GLU A 758 -0.77 -18.82 -16.43
CA GLU A 758 -2.00 -18.57 -17.21
C GLU A 758 -3.08 -19.65 -16.98
N HIS A 759 -2.69 -20.89 -16.66
CA HIS A 759 -3.66 -21.90 -16.26
C HIS A 759 -4.11 -21.67 -14.81
N GLN A 760 -5.35 -21.21 -14.65
CA GLN A 760 -6.12 -21.17 -13.40
C GLN A 760 -7.54 -21.71 -13.71
N TYR A 761 -7.99 -22.76 -13.02
CA TYR A 761 -9.31 -23.36 -13.27
C TYR A 761 -9.95 -23.92 -11.99
N ILE A 762 -11.11 -23.40 -11.59
CA ILE A 762 -11.84 -23.88 -10.41
C ILE A 762 -12.86 -24.93 -10.85
N SER A 763 -12.55 -26.20 -10.57
CA SER A 763 -13.41 -27.35 -10.91
C SER A 763 -14.54 -27.54 -9.90
N ARG A 764 -14.30 -27.32 -8.60
CA ARG A 764 -15.31 -27.50 -7.54
C ARG A 764 -15.34 -26.37 -6.51
N LYS A 765 -16.55 -26.07 -6.04
CA LYS A 765 -16.87 -25.13 -4.95
C LYS A 765 -18.18 -25.55 -4.29
N ASP A 766 -18.16 -26.72 -3.65
CA ASP A 766 -19.35 -27.40 -3.16
C ASP A 766 -19.84 -26.82 -1.82
N GLU A 767 -21.10 -26.35 -1.79
CA GLU A 767 -21.72 -25.72 -0.63
C GLU A 767 -22.23 -26.72 0.43
N GLY A 768 -22.44 -27.98 0.05
CA GLY A 768 -22.81 -29.06 0.95
C GLY A 768 -21.58 -29.60 1.65
N ASP A 769 -20.62 -30.11 0.86
CA ASP A 769 -19.40 -30.73 1.36
C ASP A 769 -18.36 -29.74 1.88
N LYS A 770 -18.52 -28.44 1.59
CA LYS A 770 -17.51 -27.39 1.85
C LYS A 770 -16.15 -27.72 1.20
N ILE A 771 -16.20 -28.36 0.03
CA ILE A 771 -15.02 -28.74 -0.75
C ILE A 771 -14.77 -27.70 -1.84
N ILE A 772 -13.54 -27.18 -1.90
CA ILE A 772 -13.01 -26.40 -3.02
C ILE A 772 -11.94 -27.22 -3.72
N VAL A 773 -12.01 -27.30 -5.05
CA VAL A 773 -10.96 -27.90 -5.90
C VAL A 773 -10.65 -26.95 -7.05
N PHE A 774 -9.37 -26.70 -7.28
CA PHE A 774 -8.90 -25.92 -8.42
C PHE A 774 -7.54 -26.39 -8.92
N GLU A 775 -7.26 -26.10 -10.18
CA GLU A 775 -5.96 -26.25 -10.79
C GLU A 775 -5.29 -24.88 -10.92
N ARG A 776 -3.99 -24.80 -10.64
CA ARG A 776 -3.17 -23.66 -11.04
C ARG A 776 -1.76 -24.12 -11.39
N GLY A 777 -1.27 -23.73 -12.57
CA GLY A 777 -0.07 -24.33 -13.15
C GLY A 777 -0.25 -25.83 -13.38
N ASN A 778 0.71 -26.63 -12.91
CA ASN A 778 0.67 -28.10 -12.95
C ASN A 778 0.09 -28.72 -11.66
N LEU A 779 -0.42 -27.91 -10.73
CA LEU A 779 -0.87 -28.33 -9.40
C LEU A 779 -2.40 -28.42 -9.33
N VAL A 780 -2.90 -29.49 -8.69
CA VAL A 780 -4.30 -29.66 -8.27
C VAL A 780 -4.38 -29.40 -6.77
N PHE A 781 -5.14 -28.40 -6.36
CA PHE A 781 -5.37 -28.02 -4.97
C PHE A 781 -6.73 -28.56 -4.51
N VAL A 782 -6.78 -29.21 -3.34
CA VAL A 782 -7.99 -29.72 -2.70
C VAL A 782 -8.11 -29.15 -1.29
N PHE A 783 -9.20 -28.45 -1.00
CA PHE A 783 -9.51 -27.86 0.31
C PHE A 783 -10.82 -28.41 0.85
N ASN A 784 -10.80 -28.99 2.04
CA ASN A 784 -11.99 -29.40 2.80
C ASN A 784 -12.21 -28.45 3.99
N PHE A 785 -13.08 -27.46 3.81
CA PHE A 785 -13.49 -26.52 4.87
C PHE A 785 -14.58 -27.07 5.80
N HIS A 786 -15.01 -28.33 5.65
CA HIS A 786 -16.04 -28.90 6.52
C HIS A 786 -15.52 -29.04 7.95
N TRP A 787 -16.31 -28.56 8.90
CA TRP A 787 -15.99 -28.51 10.33
C TRP A 787 -15.94 -29.89 11.02
N THR A 788 -16.33 -30.97 10.34
CA THR A 788 -16.43 -32.35 10.86
C THR A 788 -16.16 -33.43 9.82
N ASN A 789 -16.72 -33.30 8.61
CA ASN A 789 -16.80 -34.41 7.67
C ASN A 789 -15.47 -34.64 6.94
N SER A 790 -15.00 -35.88 6.95
CA SER A 790 -13.83 -36.35 6.20
C SER A 790 -14.32 -37.27 5.09
N TYR A 791 -13.79 -37.10 3.88
CA TYR A 791 -14.30 -37.77 2.68
C TYR A 791 -13.31 -38.79 2.14
N SER A 792 -13.68 -40.07 2.17
CA SER A 792 -12.99 -41.15 1.45
C SER A 792 -13.41 -41.19 -0.01
N ASP A 793 -12.50 -41.61 -0.89
CA ASP A 793 -12.73 -41.78 -2.33
C ASP A 793 -13.36 -40.55 -3.00
N TYR A 794 -13.00 -39.35 -2.54
CA TYR A 794 -13.51 -38.10 -3.09
C TYR A 794 -12.93 -37.87 -4.48
N ARG A 795 -13.79 -37.82 -5.48
CA ARG A 795 -13.38 -37.68 -6.89
C ARG A 795 -13.05 -36.23 -7.21
N VAL A 796 -11.88 -36.01 -7.81
CA VAL A 796 -11.38 -34.68 -8.20
C VAL A 796 -11.00 -34.65 -9.67
N GLY A 797 -11.48 -33.63 -10.40
CA GLY A 797 -11.18 -33.45 -11.82
C GLY A 797 -9.81 -32.80 -12.05
N CYS A 798 -9.12 -33.20 -13.12
CA CYS A 798 -7.78 -32.74 -13.50
C CYS A 798 -7.59 -32.67 -15.03
N LEU A 799 -6.70 -31.80 -15.50
CA LEU A 799 -6.43 -31.55 -16.92
C LEU A 799 -5.55 -32.63 -17.57
N LYS A 800 -4.55 -33.11 -16.84
CA LYS A 800 -3.50 -33.99 -17.37
C LYS A 800 -3.66 -35.41 -16.83
N THR A 801 -3.81 -36.37 -17.73
CA THR A 801 -3.84 -37.78 -17.36
C THR A 801 -2.44 -38.27 -16.97
N GLY A 802 -2.33 -38.96 -15.84
CA GLY A 802 -1.11 -39.62 -15.40
C GLY A 802 -1.16 -40.04 -13.92
N LYS A 803 -0.02 -39.92 -13.24
CA LYS A 803 0.13 -40.18 -11.81
C LYS A 803 0.36 -38.87 -11.07
N TYR A 804 -0.40 -38.62 -10.02
CA TYR A 804 -0.24 -37.52 -9.09
C TYR A 804 0.41 -37.98 -7.76
N LYS A 805 1.07 -37.04 -7.08
CA LYS A 805 1.58 -37.18 -5.71
C LYS A 805 1.32 -35.92 -4.89
N ILE A 806 1.19 -36.09 -3.58
CA ILE A 806 1.17 -34.99 -2.62
C ILE A 806 2.50 -34.24 -2.69
N VAL A 807 2.43 -32.90 -2.70
CA VAL A 807 3.60 -31.99 -2.66
C VAL A 807 3.49 -30.90 -1.58
N LEU A 808 2.32 -30.76 -0.97
CA LEU A 808 2.11 -30.06 0.30
C LEU A 808 0.86 -30.62 0.97
N ASP A 809 0.96 -31.01 2.24
CA ASP A 809 -0.17 -31.50 3.04
C ASP A 809 -0.28 -30.71 4.35
N SER A 810 -1.37 -29.97 4.53
CA SER A 810 -1.59 -29.22 5.77
C SER A 810 -1.81 -30.11 7.01
N ASP A 811 -2.08 -31.41 6.85
CA ASP A 811 -2.33 -32.35 7.95
C ASP A 811 -1.06 -33.00 8.52
N GLU A 812 0.13 -32.61 8.06
CA GLU A 812 1.40 -33.14 8.60
C GLU A 812 1.63 -32.75 10.07
N PRO A 813 2.21 -33.65 10.89
CA PRO A 813 2.59 -33.35 12.29
C PRO A 813 3.49 -32.13 12.44
N LEU A 814 4.42 -31.91 11.50
CA LEU A 814 5.31 -30.75 11.49
C LEU A 814 4.50 -29.44 11.52
N PHE A 815 3.41 -29.39 10.76
CA PHE A 815 2.51 -28.24 10.69
C PHE A 815 1.43 -28.26 11.77
N GLY A 816 1.49 -29.16 12.75
CA GLY A 816 0.47 -29.34 13.78
C GLY A 816 -0.83 -30.00 13.29
N GLY A 817 -0.77 -30.83 12.25
CA GLY A 817 -1.89 -31.66 11.78
C GLY A 817 -1.92 -33.07 12.41
N PHE A 818 -2.80 -33.94 11.90
CA PHE A 818 -3.12 -35.25 12.48
C PHE A 818 -2.53 -36.48 11.75
N ASN A 819 -1.70 -36.29 10.73
CA ASN A 819 -1.04 -37.35 9.96
C ASN A 819 -2.00 -38.36 9.31
N ARG A 820 -3.11 -37.89 8.73
CA ARG A 820 -4.17 -38.76 8.20
C ARG A 820 -3.96 -39.19 6.74
N LEU A 821 -2.94 -38.67 6.05
CA LEU A 821 -2.58 -39.04 4.68
C LEU A 821 -1.23 -39.80 4.62
N ASP A 822 -1.04 -40.58 3.56
CA ASP A 822 0.20 -41.32 3.27
C ASP A 822 0.85 -40.70 2.02
N HIS A 823 1.97 -40.00 2.18
CA HIS A 823 2.67 -39.36 1.07
C HIS A 823 3.38 -40.35 0.13
N THR A 824 3.47 -41.63 0.50
CA THR A 824 3.98 -42.68 -0.40
C THR A 824 2.92 -43.16 -1.40
N ALA A 825 1.64 -42.81 -1.17
CA ALA A 825 0.55 -43.16 -2.06
C ALA A 825 0.71 -42.53 -3.46
N GLU A 826 0.33 -43.30 -4.49
CA GLU A 826 0.37 -42.88 -5.88
C GLU A 826 -1.05 -42.71 -6.42
N TYR A 827 -1.40 -41.48 -6.80
CA TYR A 827 -2.77 -41.10 -7.17
C TYR A 827 -2.96 -41.19 -8.68
N PHE A 828 -3.49 -42.30 -9.17
CA PHE A 828 -3.68 -42.53 -10.61
C PHE A 828 -4.97 -41.89 -11.12
N SER A 829 -4.86 -41.03 -12.13
CA SER A 829 -6.02 -40.47 -12.84
C SER A 829 -6.51 -41.42 -13.93
N PHE A 830 -7.82 -41.39 -14.19
CA PHE A 830 -8.47 -42.13 -15.26
C PHE A 830 -9.19 -41.17 -16.23
N GLU A 831 -9.24 -41.54 -17.51
CA GLU A 831 -9.80 -40.76 -18.64
C GLU A 831 -11.34 -40.73 -18.63
N GLU A 832 -11.93 -40.22 -17.55
CA GLU A 832 -13.35 -39.99 -17.42
C GLU A 832 -13.64 -38.53 -17.09
N TRP A 833 -14.59 -37.93 -17.81
CA TRP A 833 -14.99 -36.54 -17.62
C TRP A 833 -15.65 -36.31 -16.26
N TYR A 834 -15.13 -35.34 -15.50
CA TYR A 834 -15.63 -34.96 -14.18
C TYR A 834 -15.36 -33.47 -13.92
N ASP A 835 -16.33 -32.73 -13.37
CA ASP A 835 -16.23 -31.29 -13.10
C ASP A 835 -15.67 -30.45 -14.27
N ASN A 836 -16.09 -30.78 -15.50
CA ASN A 836 -15.62 -30.19 -16.76
C ASN A 836 -14.11 -30.36 -17.03
N ARG A 837 -13.48 -31.38 -16.44
CA ARG A 837 -12.09 -31.80 -16.70
C ARG A 837 -12.08 -33.15 -17.44
N PRO A 838 -11.10 -33.42 -18.32
CA PRO A 838 -11.06 -34.63 -19.15
C PRO A 838 -10.57 -35.89 -18.41
N SER A 839 -10.06 -35.76 -17.19
CA SER A 839 -9.64 -36.89 -16.35
C SER A 839 -9.94 -36.60 -14.88
N SER A 840 -9.92 -37.63 -14.05
CA SER A 840 -10.09 -37.50 -12.60
C SER A 840 -9.33 -38.55 -11.82
N PHE A 841 -8.97 -38.25 -10.58
CA PHE A 841 -8.49 -39.23 -9.59
C PHE A 841 -9.36 -39.21 -8.33
N LEU A 842 -9.11 -40.15 -7.41
CA LEU A 842 -9.77 -40.24 -6.10
C LEU A 842 -8.79 -39.81 -5.02
N VAL A 843 -9.24 -39.07 -4.01
CA VAL A 843 -8.44 -38.65 -2.85
C VAL A 843 -9.16 -38.96 -1.54
N TYR A 844 -8.39 -39.07 -0.45
CA TYR A 844 -8.92 -38.91 0.91
C TYR A 844 -8.77 -37.44 1.31
N ALA A 845 -9.86 -36.81 1.73
CA ALA A 845 -9.90 -35.39 2.10
C ALA A 845 -10.42 -35.24 3.55
N PRO A 846 -9.53 -35.23 4.55
CA PRO A 846 -9.93 -35.09 5.95
C PRO A 846 -10.53 -33.71 6.27
N CYS A 847 -11.35 -33.62 7.31
CA CYS A 847 -11.94 -32.35 7.75
C CYS A 847 -10.88 -31.31 8.16
N ARG A 848 -11.12 -30.05 7.77
CA ARG A 848 -10.21 -28.90 7.88
C ARG A 848 -8.80 -29.21 7.38
N THR A 849 -8.67 -29.59 6.11
CA THR A 849 -7.38 -29.78 5.44
C THR A 849 -7.32 -29.10 4.08
N ALA A 850 -6.12 -28.67 3.70
CA ALA A 850 -5.70 -28.41 2.34
C ALA A 850 -4.59 -29.39 1.94
N VAL A 851 -4.67 -29.95 0.73
CA VAL A 851 -3.66 -30.84 0.16
C VAL A 851 -3.42 -30.45 -1.30
N VAL A 852 -2.16 -30.37 -1.71
CA VAL A 852 -1.75 -30.00 -3.06
C VAL A 852 -1.07 -31.18 -3.73
N TYR A 853 -1.49 -31.47 -4.96
CA TYR A 853 -1.03 -32.60 -5.75
C TYR A 853 -0.34 -32.11 -7.03
N ALA A 854 0.86 -32.63 -7.32
CA ALA A 854 1.56 -32.42 -8.59
C ALA A 854 1.51 -33.68 -9.45
N LEU A 855 1.50 -33.50 -10.77
CA LEU A 855 1.72 -34.58 -11.73
C LEU A 855 3.18 -35.03 -11.65
N VAL A 856 3.43 -36.33 -11.50
CA VAL A 856 4.76 -36.93 -11.56
C VAL A 856 5.22 -36.93 -13.01
N GLU A 857 6.18 -36.07 -13.36
CA GLU A 857 6.85 -36.15 -14.64
C GLU A 857 7.65 -37.46 -14.72
N ASN A 858 7.44 -38.23 -15.78
CA ASN A 858 8.22 -39.44 -16.02
C ASN A 858 9.66 -39.03 -16.36
N GLU A 859 10.64 -39.54 -15.61
CA GLU A 859 12.05 -39.45 -16.00
C GLU A 859 12.23 -40.04 -17.41
N VAL A 860 12.33 -39.18 -18.42
CA VAL A 860 12.87 -39.56 -19.73
C VAL A 860 14.37 -39.74 -19.53
N LYS A 861 14.75 -40.90 -18.99
CA LYS A 861 16.16 -41.27 -18.80
C LYS A 861 16.87 -41.08 -20.12
N PRO A 862 17.91 -40.22 -20.20
CA PRO A 862 18.59 -39.97 -21.45
C PRO A 862 19.20 -41.27 -21.94
N VAL A 863 18.64 -41.79 -23.04
CA VAL A 863 19.16 -42.99 -23.71
C VAL A 863 20.53 -42.60 -24.23
N LYS A 864 21.59 -43.16 -23.62
CA LYS A 864 22.96 -42.99 -24.08
C LYS A 864 23.11 -43.70 -25.43
N GLY A 865 23.04 -42.91 -26.51
CA GLY A 865 23.57 -43.24 -27.83
C GLY A 865 25.04 -42.80 -27.94
#